data_AF-A0A957PZJ8-F1
#
_entry.id   AF-A0A957PZJ8-F1
#
_cell.length_a   1.000
_cell.length_b   1.000
_cell.length_c   1.000
_cell.angle_alpha   90.00
_cell.angle_beta   90.00
_cell.angle_gamma   90.00
#
_symmetry.space_group_name_H-M   'P 1'
#
loop_
_entity.id
_entity.type
_entity.pdbx_description
1 polymer ?
#
loop_
_entity_poly.entity_id
_entity_poly.type
_entity_poly.pdbx_seq_one_letter_code
_entity_poly.pdbx_strand_id
1 'polypeptide(L)'
;MLRQNMSTGLLLALLVALIGCGIGNGEAIGPALSREHTALAAPVSGDLVIFGDELASGWEDWSWNSTVDLANSTPVAGGTASLAVTYQQAWAGLSLRAPAPIDTTGFRAVTFRVHGGATGTRPLQFYVMRSDTDGFSPVYDLDAAAGSWQTITIPLSDLGNPPTIARISLQDRSGDAQPTFYLDDMYLEGTGVTPTPLPAPRADGTITLNATGNARPIDPRIRGTNLPTWLGADRLANGTFRARTAASGVTVIRIPGGSWSNHYGWLSCELRADQPKALPCGDNWGSWAARPTDFIDFLQATATQGMWVVSINSTPEEAAAAVAFFNATPNDSTVIGVDRNGFDWQTAGHWAQLRVDKGNPEPVGVKLWAVGNEVYGGRPASGGAQCAAWGWEDVWSCDGTEYVNGDGTHEGYAAFRTAMRAVDPSIQIGAVGVTPSSDYANWGNEVVAAAGNTMDFYDIHQYGFFEPPANNGVLLASPQSAWTTIMDNVRSTFANQAGGRAIPVGVTEYNLFSVQDQDNGQVMTRAINALYLADTIGRMVEEGIVIANQWDLANGRAGNGTEYGLMHEDNNYYRTPQYYVFPLWEHFGNTLLPTISTFDAGTELSVYGGQSSADSYSILAINKTAAPLRTTVTINGGTGPAQIRAGTVEQLQGVSLEAQAVTYNGVTDPADDLSDAPPLPLTITAPTNALTYDFPPYAVTLLRLQVGDGTGATPTATPTATTVSGADPTATPTLVPTAAADAQAIYLPVVTR
;
A
#
# COMPACT_ATOMS: atom_id res chain seq x y z
N MET A 1 47.43 33.36 34.42
CA MET A 1 48.09 32.15 34.98
C MET A 1 47.06 31.03 34.97
N LEU A 2 47.43 29.80 34.57
CA LEU A 2 46.54 28.63 34.40
C LEU A 2 45.45 28.86 33.29
N ARG A 3 45.04 27.91 32.44
CA ARG A 3 44.59 26.49 32.58
C ARG A 3 43.23 26.39 33.31
N GLN A 4 42.24 25.61 32.84
CA GLN A 4 42.25 24.52 31.83
C GLN A 4 40.82 24.25 31.28
N ASN A 5 40.71 23.69 30.05
CA ASN A 5 39.62 22.85 29.47
C ASN A 5 38.13 23.30 29.62
N MET A 6 37.20 23.15 28.65
CA MET A 6 37.13 22.64 27.26
C MET A 6 35.85 23.26 26.61
N SER A 7 35.30 22.92 25.44
CA SER A 7 35.47 21.83 24.44
C SER A 7 35.27 22.36 22.99
N THR A 8 35.08 21.46 22.02
CA THR A 8 34.48 21.70 20.70
C THR A 8 32.97 21.34 20.70
N GLY A 9 32.14 21.76 19.75
CA GLY A 9 32.39 22.72 18.65
C GLY A 9 31.16 22.85 17.73
N LEU A 10 30.92 24.07 17.22
CA LEU A 10 29.82 24.42 16.32
C LEU A 10 30.33 25.52 15.38
N LEU A 11 30.04 25.46 14.07
CA LEU A 11 30.32 26.57 13.16
C LEU A 11 29.20 26.74 12.12
N LEU A 12 28.64 27.95 12.09
CA LEU A 12 27.61 28.40 11.16
C LEU A 12 28.28 29.22 10.03
N ALA A 13 27.71 29.21 8.82
CA ALA A 13 28.10 30.11 7.73
C ALA A 13 26.85 30.80 7.16
N LEU A 14 26.94 32.09 6.83
CA LEU A 14 25.81 32.93 6.46
C LEU A 14 26.25 34.12 5.59
N LEU A 15 25.34 34.64 4.75
CA LEU A 15 25.46 35.90 3.97
C LEU A 15 26.48 35.84 2.79
N VAL A 16 26.35 36.61 1.69
CA VAL A 16 25.50 37.78 1.35
C VAL A 16 24.94 37.66 -0.08
N ALA A 17 23.79 38.26 -0.39
CA ALA A 17 23.33 38.56 -1.75
C ALA A 17 22.85 40.03 -1.87
N LEU A 18 23.03 40.69 -3.02
CA LEU A 18 22.56 42.07 -3.23
C LEU A 18 22.44 42.51 -4.72
N ILE A 19 21.18 42.68 -5.16
CA ILE A 19 20.62 43.61 -6.17
C ILE A 19 21.40 43.89 -7.50
N GLY A 20 20.74 43.64 -8.63
CA GLY A 20 21.05 44.22 -9.95
C GLY A 20 19.90 44.03 -10.96
N CYS A 21 19.68 44.97 -11.88
CA CYS A 21 18.58 44.94 -12.86
C CYS A 21 18.99 45.60 -14.20
N GLY A 22 18.63 45.02 -15.35
CA GLY A 22 18.73 45.70 -16.66
C GLY A 22 19.01 44.84 -17.90
N ILE A 23 18.00 44.74 -18.77
CA ILE A 23 18.00 44.75 -20.27
C ILE A 23 19.37 44.62 -20.99
N GLY A 24 19.48 43.69 -21.96
CA GLY A 24 20.49 43.78 -23.04
C GLY A 24 20.56 42.58 -24.01
N ASN A 25 20.51 42.83 -25.32
CA ASN A 25 20.76 41.82 -26.38
C ASN A 25 22.24 41.85 -26.80
N GLY A 26 22.83 40.71 -27.23
CA GLY A 26 24.18 40.67 -27.82
C GLY A 26 24.61 39.28 -28.31
N GLU A 27 25.27 39.21 -29.46
CA GLU A 27 25.45 37.97 -30.24
C GLU A 27 26.68 37.10 -29.90
N ALA A 28 26.50 35.81 -30.16
CA ALA A 28 27.43 34.69 -30.32
C ALA A 28 28.93 34.91 -30.61
N ILE A 29 29.77 34.03 -30.04
CA ILE A 29 30.70 33.14 -30.78
C ILE A 29 31.10 31.92 -29.90
N GLY A 30 31.38 30.77 -30.53
CA GLY A 30 31.77 29.50 -29.88
C GLY A 30 33.30 29.29 -29.78
N PRO A 31 33.84 28.05 -29.70
CA PRO A 31 33.19 26.74 -29.89
C PRO A 31 33.11 25.87 -28.62
N ALA A 32 32.45 24.72 -28.72
CA ALA A 32 32.40 23.72 -27.65
C ALA A 32 33.75 23.01 -27.43
N LEU A 33 34.13 22.81 -26.16
CA LEU A 33 35.11 21.81 -25.76
C LEU A 33 34.37 20.58 -25.23
N SER A 34 34.30 19.53 -26.05
CA SER A 34 33.80 18.23 -25.64
C SER A 34 34.69 17.63 -24.56
N ARG A 35 34.24 17.67 -23.30
CA ARG A 35 34.70 16.71 -22.30
C ARG A 35 33.94 15.41 -22.52
N GLU A 36 34.67 14.35 -22.83
CA GLU A 36 34.16 12.99 -22.74
C GLU A 36 33.82 12.71 -21.27
N HIS A 37 32.54 12.74 -20.92
CA HIS A 37 32.07 11.98 -19.77
C HIS A 37 32.00 10.52 -20.22
N THR A 38 33.02 9.75 -19.87
CA THR A 38 32.96 8.30 -19.81
C THR A 38 31.91 7.92 -18.75
N ALA A 39 30.66 7.84 -19.18
CA ALA A 39 29.57 7.31 -18.38
C ALA A 39 29.90 5.85 -18.06
N LEU A 40 30.28 5.59 -16.81
CA LEU A 40 30.22 4.25 -16.25
C LEU A 40 28.75 3.85 -16.24
N ALA A 41 28.39 2.86 -17.05
CA ALA A 41 27.04 2.32 -17.05
C ALA A 41 26.70 1.82 -15.63
N ALA A 42 25.53 2.21 -15.12
CA ALA A 42 25.00 1.61 -13.90
C ALA A 42 24.66 0.15 -14.21
N PRO A 43 24.98 -0.81 -13.31
CA PRO A 43 24.60 -2.20 -13.52
C PRO A 43 23.07 -2.33 -13.53
N VAL A 44 22.51 -2.86 -14.61
CA VAL A 44 21.07 -3.03 -14.76
C VAL A 44 20.61 -4.14 -13.82
N SER A 45 19.78 -3.80 -12.83
CA SER A 45 19.32 -4.72 -11.78
C SER A 45 17.88 -5.18 -12.01
N GLY A 46 17.67 -5.88 -13.12
CA GLY A 46 16.38 -6.46 -13.50
C GLY A 46 16.44 -7.11 -14.88
N ASP A 47 15.39 -7.86 -15.21
CA ASP A 47 15.19 -8.41 -16.55
C ASP A 47 14.85 -7.28 -17.53
N LEU A 48 15.42 -7.32 -18.74
CA LEU A 48 15.11 -6.34 -19.80
C LEU A 48 14.10 -6.95 -20.77
N VAL A 49 12.84 -6.56 -20.64
CA VAL A 49 11.76 -7.00 -21.53
C VAL A 49 12.02 -6.54 -22.97
N ILE A 50 11.82 -7.47 -23.90
CA ILE A 50 11.93 -7.29 -25.35
C ILE A 50 10.54 -7.33 -25.97
N PHE A 51 9.71 -8.29 -25.57
CA PHE A 51 8.31 -8.45 -25.98
C PHE A 51 7.51 -9.05 -24.82
N GLY A 52 6.40 -8.40 -24.45
CA GLY A 52 5.39 -8.91 -23.51
C GLY A 52 4.06 -9.04 -24.24
N ASP A 53 3.04 -8.30 -23.80
CA ASP A 53 1.83 -8.08 -24.62
C ASP A 53 2.11 -7.25 -25.90
N GLU A 54 3.18 -6.46 -25.91
CA GLU A 54 3.63 -5.69 -27.06
C GLU A 54 5.17 -5.67 -27.15
N LEU A 55 5.68 -5.21 -28.30
CA LEU A 55 7.11 -5.02 -28.52
C LEU A 55 7.59 -3.82 -27.68
N ALA A 56 8.59 -4.03 -26.83
CA ALA A 56 9.01 -3.05 -25.83
C ALA A 56 9.46 -1.71 -26.45
N SER A 57 9.16 -0.60 -25.77
CA SER A 57 9.31 0.76 -26.31
C SER A 57 10.70 1.03 -26.93
N GLY A 58 10.70 1.32 -28.24
CA GLY A 58 11.90 1.66 -29.01
C GLY A 58 12.60 0.46 -29.69
N TRP A 59 12.15 -0.77 -29.46
CA TRP A 59 12.54 -1.90 -30.31
C TRP A 59 11.84 -1.82 -31.67
N GLU A 60 12.51 -2.33 -32.71
CA GLU A 60 12.03 -2.31 -34.10
C GLU A 60 12.02 -3.73 -34.69
N ASP A 61 11.02 -4.02 -35.54
CA ASP A 61 11.00 -5.26 -36.34
C ASP A 61 11.86 -5.09 -37.62
N TRP A 62 12.97 -5.83 -37.67
CA TRP A 62 13.92 -5.90 -38.78
C TRP A 62 13.93 -7.29 -39.44
N SER A 63 12.81 -8.02 -39.34
CA SER A 63 12.62 -9.34 -39.95
C SER A 63 12.75 -9.34 -41.47
N TRP A 64 13.16 -10.48 -42.03
CA TRP A 64 13.27 -10.68 -43.47
C TRP A 64 12.56 -11.95 -43.91
N ASN A 65 12.01 -11.94 -45.13
CA ASN A 65 11.30 -13.06 -45.76
C ASN A 65 10.19 -13.67 -44.88
N SER A 66 9.64 -12.89 -43.94
CA SER A 66 8.71 -13.32 -42.90
C SER A 66 7.48 -12.44 -42.90
N THR A 67 6.36 -12.97 -42.42
CA THR A 67 5.21 -12.19 -41.97
C THR A 67 5.17 -12.26 -40.45
N VAL A 68 5.23 -11.10 -39.81
CA VAL A 68 5.17 -10.94 -38.35
C VAL A 68 3.88 -10.21 -38.00
N ASP A 69 3.19 -10.69 -36.97
CA ASP A 69 2.10 -10.00 -36.29
C ASP A 69 2.50 -9.84 -34.82
N LEU A 70 2.60 -8.59 -34.36
CA LEU A 70 3.00 -8.22 -33.00
C LEU A 70 1.81 -8.19 -32.02
N ALA A 71 0.58 -8.46 -32.49
CA ALA A 71 -0.66 -8.33 -31.71
C ALA A 71 -1.56 -9.57 -31.83
N ASN A 72 -0.97 -10.76 -31.99
CA ASN A 72 -1.73 -11.99 -32.19
C ASN A 72 -2.42 -12.45 -30.89
N SER A 73 -3.74 -12.41 -30.87
CA SER A 73 -4.58 -12.69 -29.69
C SER A 73 -4.91 -14.17 -29.45
N THR A 74 -4.43 -15.11 -30.28
CA THR A 74 -4.55 -16.56 -30.01
C THR A 74 -3.61 -17.41 -30.88
N PRO A 75 -2.88 -18.41 -30.33
CA PRO A 75 -2.71 -18.68 -28.90
C PRO A 75 -1.87 -17.58 -28.24
N VAL A 76 -1.98 -17.46 -26.92
CA VAL A 76 -1.21 -16.56 -26.05
C VAL A 76 -0.73 -17.39 -24.85
N ALA A 77 0.39 -17.01 -24.21
CA ALA A 77 0.98 -17.68 -23.04
C ALA A 77 0.85 -16.85 -21.76
N GLY A 78 0.97 -15.53 -21.87
CA GLY A 78 0.73 -14.55 -20.80
C GLY A 78 -0.05 -13.34 -21.32
N GLY A 79 -0.82 -12.67 -20.45
CA GLY A 79 -1.55 -11.45 -20.85
C GLY A 79 -2.65 -11.69 -21.91
N THR A 80 -2.56 -10.97 -23.02
CA THR A 80 -3.61 -10.73 -24.01
C THR A 80 -3.16 -10.89 -25.47
N ALA A 81 -1.84 -10.79 -25.75
CA ALA A 81 -1.29 -10.87 -27.10
C ALA A 81 0.06 -11.60 -27.16
N SER A 82 0.46 -12.01 -28.35
CA SER A 82 1.66 -12.79 -28.64
C SER A 82 2.26 -12.35 -29.98
N LEU A 83 3.52 -12.71 -30.22
CA LEU A 83 4.23 -12.45 -31.48
C LEU A 83 4.09 -13.66 -32.41
N ALA A 84 3.30 -13.55 -33.47
CA ALA A 84 3.15 -14.61 -34.47
C ALA A 84 4.09 -14.40 -35.67
N VAL A 85 4.80 -15.45 -36.08
CA VAL A 85 5.79 -15.42 -37.17
C VAL A 85 5.49 -16.52 -38.19
N THR A 86 5.46 -16.17 -39.47
CA THR A 86 5.37 -17.12 -40.60
C THR A 86 6.52 -16.89 -41.57
N TYR A 87 7.32 -17.93 -41.84
CA TYR A 87 8.48 -17.86 -42.75
C TYR A 87 8.06 -18.19 -44.18
N GLN A 88 8.22 -17.23 -45.09
CA GLN A 88 7.69 -17.33 -46.46
C GLN A 88 8.61 -18.09 -47.43
N GLN A 89 9.87 -18.29 -47.07
CA GLN A 89 10.85 -19.09 -47.82
C GLN A 89 12.04 -19.48 -46.93
N ALA A 90 12.91 -20.34 -47.47
CA ALA A 90 14.18 -20.75 -46.86
C ALA A 90 15.00 -19.58 -46.30
N TRP A 91 15.64 -19.80 -45.15
CA TRP A 91 16.52 -18.85 -44.47
C TRP A 91 15.85 -17.52 -44.03
N ALA A 92 14.52 -17.44 -44.03
CA ALA A 92 13.77 -16.35 -43.42
C ALA A 92 14.02 -16.25 -41.90
N GLY A 93 13.79 -15.08 -41.31
CA GLY A 93 13.98 -14.91 -39.88
C GLY A 93 13.19 -13.75 -39.27
N LEU A 94 12.77 -13.95 -38.02
CA LEU A 94 12.39 -12.89 -37.09
C LEU A 94 13.65 -12.16 -36.63
N SER A 95 13.63 -10.84 -36.59
CA SER A 95 14.75 -10.06 -36.05
C SER A 95 14.28 -8.80 -35.33
N LEU A 96 14.42 -8.79 -34.01
CA LEU A 96 14.10 -7.63 -33.19
C LEU A 96 15.38 -6.82 -32.95
N ARG A 97 15.32 -5.53 -33.25
CA ARG A 97 16.45 -4.59 -33.22
C ARG A 97 16.26 -3.60 -32.06
N ALA A 98 17.20 -3.56 -31.14
CA ALA A 98 17.16 -2.69 -29.97
C ALA A 98 17.39 -1.21 -30.38
N PRO A 99 16.81 -0.22 -29.66
CA PRO A 99 16.96 1.20 -30.02
C PRO A 99 18.43 1.64 -30.08
N ALA A 100 19.25 1.12 -29.15
CA ALA A 100 20.70 1.20 -29.14
C ALA A 100 21.30 -0.16 -28.70
N PRO A 101 22.59 -0.45 -28.98
CA PRO A 101 23.25 -1.66 -28.50
C PRO A 101 23.23 -1.74 -26.97
N ILE A 102 22.63 -2.80 -26.44
CA ILE A 102 22.48 -3.10 -25.02
C ILE A 102 23.83 -3.61 -24.49
N ASP A 103 24.32 -3.07 -23.38
CA ASP A 103 25.43 -3.65 -22.62
C ASP A 103 24.94 -4.92 -21.89
N THR A 104 25.63 -6.04 -22.10
CA THR A 104 25.27 -7.32 -21.46
C THR A 104 25.76 -7.45 -20.02
N THR A 105 26.51 -6.47 -19.52
CA THR A 105 26.99 -6.40 -18.14
C THR A 105 25.84 -6.27 -17.15
N GLY A 106 25.35 -7.42 -16.66
CA GLY A 106 24.15 -7.51 -15.83
C GLY A 106 23.15 -8.57 -16.29
N PHE A 107 23.38 -9.25 -17.43
CA PHE A 107 22.51 -10.29 -17.97
C PHE A 107 23.23 -11.65 -18.08
N ARG A 108 22.48 -12.75 -18.02
CA ARG A 108 22.98 -14.13 -18.05
C ARG A 108 22.39 -15.00 -19.16
N ALA A 109 21.20 -14.68 -19.68
CA ALA A 109 20.56 -15.42 -20.77
C ALA A 109 19.60 -14.54 -21.58
N VAL A 110 19.06 -15.09 -22.66
CA VAL A 110 17.80 -14.65 -23.28
C VAL A 110 16.73 -15.70 -22.98
N THR A 111 15.59 -15.29 -22.45
CA THR A 111 14.44 -16.19 -22.20
C THR A 111 13.24 -15.76 -23.05
N PHE A 112 12.48 -16.73 -23.53
CA PHE A 112 11.19 -16.54 -24.20
C PHE A 112 10.33 -17.80 -24.11
N ARG A 113 9.02 -17.68 -24.30
CA ARG A 113 8.12 -18.80 -24.59
C ARG A 113 7.95 -18.95 -26.09
N VAL A 114 7.81 -20.19 -26.57
CA VAL A 114 7.58 -20.52 -27.99
C VAL A 114 6.51 -21.60 -28.16
N HIS A 115 5.71 -21.51 -29.23
CA HIS A 115 4.69 -22.49 -29.61
C HIS A 115 4.73 -22.71 -31.12
N GLY A 116 5.05 -23.93 -31.57
CA GLY A 116 5.27 -24.30 -32.98
C GLY A 116 4.02 -24.35 -33.88
N GLY A 117 2.92 -23.73 -33.44
CA GLY A 117 1.64 -23.71 -34.13
C GLY A 117 0.78 -24.96 -33.88
N ALA A 118 -0.26 -25.15 -34.69
CA ALA A 118 -1.24 -26.23 -34.47
C ALA A 118 -0.73 -27.63 -34.84
N THR A 119 0.24 -27.76 -35.76
CA THR A 119 0.73 -29.05 -36.26
C THR A 119 2.21 -29.00 -36.65
N GLY A 120 2.95 -30.06 -36.27
CA GLY A 120 4.35 -30.30 -36.64
C GLY A 120 5.37 -29.36 -35.96
N THR A 121 6.59 -29.83 -35.75
CA THR A 121 7.69 -29.05 -35.17
C THR A 121 8.16 -27.92 -36.11
N ARG A 122 8.79 -26.88 -35.56
CA ARG A 122 9.48 -25.81 -36.29
C ARG A 122 10.96 -25.80 -35.93
N PRO A 123 11.86 -26.24 -36.83
CA PRO A 123 13.29 -26.15 -36.59
C PRO A 123 13.76 -24.71 -36.81
N LEU A 124 14.30 -24.12 -35.75
CA LEU A 124 14.78 -22.74 -35.69
C LEU A 124 16.26 -22.72 -35.26
N GLN A 125 16.97 -21.66 -35.61
CA GLN A 125 18.26 -21.31 -35.01
C GLN A 125 18.20 -19.89 -34.45
N PHE A 126 18.70 -19.70 -33.24
CA PHE A 126 18.73 -18.41 -32.54
C PHE A 126 20.15 -17.84 -32.54
N TYR A 127 20.29 -16.53 -32.73
CA TYR A 127 21.56 -15.81 -32.58
C TYR A 127 21.35 -14.32 -32.28
N VAL A 128 22.42 -13.65 -31.87
CA VAL A 128 22.45 -12.19 -31.63
C VAL A 128 23.55 -11.52 -32.43
N MET A 129 23.40 -10.22 -32.69
CA MET A 129 24.42 -9.38 -33.34
C MET A 129 24.82 -8.23 -32.41
N ARG A 130 26.13 -7.93 -32.33
CA ARG A 130 26.67 -6.91 -31.40
C ARG A 130 26.45 -5.47 -31.86
N SER A 131 26.30 -5.28 -33.16
CA SER A 131 25.95 -4.05 -33.88
C SER A 131 25.13 -4.42 -35.11
N ASP A 132 24.50 -3.43 -35.75
CA ASP A 132 23.74 -3.63 -37.00
C ASP A 132 24.62 -4.10 -38.19
N THR A 133 25.95 -4.05 -38.05
CA THR A 133 26.96 -4.42 -39.07
C THR A 133 27.91 -5.56 -38.67
N ASP A 134 27.76 -6.10 -37.46
CA ASP A 134 28.64 -7.15 -36.93
C ASP A 134 28.30 -8.55 -37.47
N GLY A 135 29.21 -9.50 -37.26
CA GLY A 135 28.88 -10.93 -37.37
C GLY A 135 27.90 -11.37 -36.28
N PHE A 136 27.14 -12.43 -36.56
CA PHE A 136 26.29 -13.09 -35.57
C PHE A 136 27.11 -13.90 -34.56
N SER A 137 26.53 -14.13 -33.37
CA SER A 137 27.05 -15.04 -32.35
C SER A 137 27.17 -16.49 -32.85
N PRO A 138 27.81 -17.40 -32.10
CA PRO A 138 27.45 -18.81 -32.16
C PRO A 138 25.91 -18.98 -32.17
N VAL A 139 25.44 -19.94 -32.95
CA VAL A 139 24.01 -20.23 -33.10
C VAL A 139 23.54 -21.24 -32.07
N TYR A 140 22.34 -21.04 -31.54
CA TYR A 140 21.65 -21.98 -30.66
C TYR A 140 20.48 -22.62 -31.42
N ASP A 141 20.62 -23.90 -31.74
CA ASP A 141 19.59 -24.69 -32.44
C ASP A 141 18.44 -25.05 -31.50
N LEU A 142 17.20 -24.79 -31.91
CA LEU A 142 16.00 -25.16 -31.15
C LEU A 142 14.86 -25.66 -32.04
N ASP A 143 13.95 -26.42 -31.45
CA ASP A 143 12.85 -27.10 -32.14
C ASP A 143 11.53 -26.82 -31.40
N ALA A 144 10.74 -25.88 -31.91
CA ALA A 144 9.47 -25.51 -31.28
C ALA A 144 8.37 -26.52 -31.64
N ALA A 145 7.83 -27.19 -30.62
CA ALA A 145 6.78 -28.20 -30.76
C ALA A 145 5.39 -27.58 -30.97
N ALA A 146 4.53 -28.27 -31.71
CA ALA A 146 3.15 -27.85 -31.94
C ALA A 146 2.22 -28.22 -30.77
N GLY A 147 1.22 -27.38 -30.51
CA GLY A 147 0.13 -27.63 -29.57
C GLY A 147 0.45 -27.42 -28.09
N SER A 148 1.62 -26.90 -27.74
CA SER A 148 2.02 -26.57 -26.37
C SER A 148 3.04 -25.45 -26.34
N TRP A 149 2.89 -24.49 -25.42
CA TRP A 149 3.93 -23.50 -25.13
C TRP A 149 5.13 -24.15 -24.43
N GLN A 150 6.33 -23.70 -24.77
CA GLN A 150 7.59 -24.16 -24.19
C GLN A 150 8.44 -22.93 -23.81
N THR A 151 8.93 -22.85 -22.57
CA THR A 151 9.94 -21.86 -22.19
C THR A 151 11.32 -22.30 -22.69
N ILE A 152 12.01 -21.40 -23.37
CA ILE A 152 13.38 -21.55 -23.87
C ILE A 152 14.24 -20.48 -23.17
N THR A 153 15.34 -20.91 -22.56
CA THR A 153 16.33 -20.02 -21.93
C THR A 153 17.69 -20.34 -22.54
N ILE A 154 18.31 -19.35 -23.18
CA ILE A 154 19.56 -19.47 -23.93
C ILE A 154 20.65 -18.69 -23.18
N PRO A 155 21.56 -19.36 -22.46
CA PRO A 155 22.64 -18.70 -21.75
C PRO A 155 23.50 -17.84 -22.67
N LEU A 156 23.93 -16.65 -22.21
CA LEU A 156 24.83 -15.80 -22.99
C LEU A 156 26.19 -16.49 -23.24
N SER A 157 26.57 -17.47 -22.41
CA SER A 157 27.75 -18.34 -22.63
C SER A 157 27.69 -19.09 -23.96
N ASP A 158 26.49 -19.56 -24.31
CA ASP A 158 26.26 -20.42 -25.47
C ASP A 158 26.26 -19.56 -26.76
N LEU A 159 25.97 -18.27 -26.60
CA LEU A 159 26.13 -17.19 -27.58
C LEU A 159 27.54 -16.56 -27.55
N GLY A 160 28.50 -17.16 -26.84
CA GLY A 160 29.90 -16.75 -26.81
C GLY A 160 30.23 -15.55 -25.89
N ASN A 161 29.34 -15.20 -24.97
CA ASN A 161 29.38 -14.01 -24.10
C ASN A 161 29.56 -12.70 -24.90
N PRO A 162 28.60 -12.33 -25.76
CA PRO A 162 28.70 -11.12 -26.58
C PRO A 162 28.62 -9.88 -25.66
N PRO A 163 29.59 -8.96 -25.68
CA PRO A 163 29.61 -7.83 -24.74
C PRO A 163 28.44 -6.86 -24.96
N THR A 164 27.92 -6.77 -26.18
CA THR A 164 26.71 -6.00 -26.51
C THR A 164 25.74 -6.80 -27.37
N ILE A 165 24.45 -6.46 -27.29
CA ILE A 165 23.38 -6.98 -28.15
C ILE A 165 22.66 -5.79 -28.80
N ALA A 166 22.74 -5.69 -30.13
CA ALA A 166 21.97 -4.72 -30.92
C ALA A 166 20.77 -5.36 -31.63
N ARG A 167 20.87 -6.64 -31.99
CA ARG A 167 19.78 -7.41 -32.62
C ARG A 167 19.70 -8.80 -32.03
N ILE A 168 18.48 -9.29 -31.87
CA ILE A 168 18.14 -10.67 -31.50
C ILE A 168 17.39 -11.27 -32.69
N SER A 169 17.74 -12.50 -33.10
CA SER A 169 17.13 -13.13 -34.28
C SER A 169 16.85 -14.61 -34.05
N LEU A 170 15.70 -15.05 -34.55
CA LEU A 170 15.40 -16.45 -34.83
C LEU A 170 15.33 -16.61 -36.34
N GLN A 171 15.94 -17.67 -36.88
CA GLN A 171 15.98 -17.95 -38.31
C GLN A 171 15.48 -19.36 -38.60
N ASP A 172 14.94 -19.56 -39.80
CA ASP A 172 14.68 -20.85 -40.41
C ASP A 172 15.93 -21.75 -40.38
N ARG A 173 15.73 -22.99 -39.89
CA ARG A 173 16.69 -24.10 -39.96
C ARG A 173 16.18 -25.29 -40.81
N SER A 174 14.99 -25.21 -41.39
CA SER A 174 14.46 -26.23 -42.32
C SER A 174 15.06 -26.13 -43.72
N GLY A 175 15.40 -24.91 -44.16
CA GLY A 175 15.81 -24.63 -45.55
C GLY A 175 14.61 -24.48 -46.50
N ASP A 176 13.41 -24.22 -45.97
CA ASP A 176 12.14 -24.11 -46.69
C ASP A 176 11.21 -23.08 -46.00
N ALA A 177 10.04 -22.80 -46.59
CA ALA A 177 9.01 -22.00 -45.93
C ALA A 177 8.43 -22.75 -44.71
N GLN A 178 8.16 -22.07 -43.59
CA GLN A 178 7.59 -22.66 -42.38
C GLN A 178 6.22 -22.05 -42.00
N PRO A 179 5.20 -22.87 -41.67
CA PRO A 179 3.92 -22.38 -41.15
C PRO A 179 4.08 -21.66 -39.81
N THR A 180 3.06 -20.87 -39.45
CA THR A 180 3.10 -19.97 -38.29
C THR A 180 3.55 -20.64 -36.99
N PHE A 181 4.45 -19.97 -36.27
CA PHE A 181 4.79 -20.21 -34.87
C PHE A 181 4.59 -18.92 -34.07
N TYR A 182 4.59 -19.05 -32.75
CA TYR A 182 4.29 -17.97 -31.83
C TYR A 182 5.38 -17.85 -30.78
N LEU A 183 5.68 -16.62 -30.37
CA LEU A 183 6.59 -16.26 -29.29
C LEU A 183 5.86 -15.37 -28.28
N ASP A 184 6.27 -15.44 -27.03
CA ASP A 184 5.67 -14.70 -25.91
C ASP A 184 6.72 -14.54 -24.79
N ASP A 185 6.49 -13.64 -23.83
CA ASP A 185 7.36 -13.40 -22.65
C ASP A 185 8.87 -13.35 -22.96
N MET A 186 9.30 -12.52 -23.93
CA MET A 186 10.72 -12.43 -24.33
C MET A 186 11.48 -11.34 -23.56
N TYR A 187 12.60 -11.71 -22.94
CA TYR A 187 13.45 -10.79 -22.16
C TYR A 187 14.94 -11.22 -22.14
N LEU A 188 15.85 -10.26 -21.91
CA LEU A 188 17.19 -10.57 -21.40
C LEU A 188 17.09 -10.81 -19.91
N GLU A 189 17.54 -11.98 -19.47
CA GLU A 189 17.45 -12.46 -18.10
C GLU A 189 18.65 -11.97 -17.29
N GLY A 190 18.42 -11.33 -16.14
CA GLY A 190 19.43 -10.72 -15.30
C GLY A 190 20.43 -11.71 -14.67
N THR A 191 21.65 -11.25 -14.37
CA THR A 191 22.53 -11.93 -13.41
C THR A 191 21.98 -11.86 -11.99
N GLY A 192 21.09 -10.89 -11.72
CA GLY A 192 20.11 -10.99 -10.64
C GLY A 192 19.17 -12.17 -10.90
N VAL A 193 19.14 -13.11 -9.96
CA VAL A 193 18.28 -14.31 -9.92
C VAL A 193 18.39 -15.26 -11.12
N THR A 194 19.26 -16.27 -11.00
CA THR A 194 18.78 -17.64 -11.26
C THR A 194 18.02 -18.10 -10.02
N PRO A 195 16.97 -18.94 -10.15
CA PRO A 195 16.60 -19.84 -9.06
C PRO A 195 17.75 -20.85 -8.84
N THR A 196 18.82 -20.37 -8.21
CA THR A 196 19.86 -21.21 -7.61
C THR A 196 19.15 -22.20 -6.69
N PRO A 197 19.54 -23.49 -6.66
CA PRO A 197 19.07 -24.40 -5.62
C PRO A 197 19.27 -23.70 -4.27
N LEU A 198 18.17 -23.42 -3.57
CA LEU A 198 18.13 -22.49 -2.44
C LEU A 198 19.33 -22.73 -1.51
N PRO A 199 20.11 -21.68 -1.14
CA PRO A 199 21.35 -21.87 -0.38
C PRO A 199 21.11 -22.79 0.81
N ALA A 200 21.91 -23.85 0.94
CA ALA A 200 21.66 -24.92 1.92
C ALA A 200 21.41 -24.30 3.31
N PRO A 201 20.27 -24.60 3.98
CA PRO A 201 19.71 -23.71 5.00
C PRO A 201 20.71 -23.27 6.07
N ARG A 202 20.80 -21.95 6.28
CA ARG A 202 21.82 -21.37 7.14
C ARG A 202 21.42 -21.45 8.62
N ALA A 203 22.03 -22.42 9.29
CA ALA A 203 21.92 -22.75 10.72
C ALA A 203 20.52 -23.24 11.15
N ASP A 204 20.49 -24.30 11.97
CA ASP A 204 19.26 -24.80 12.58
C ASP A 204 18.81 -23.84 13.69
N GLY A 205 17.78 -23.04 13.41
CA GLY A 205 17.14 -22.18 14.41
C GLY A 205 15.96 -22.85 15.09
N THR A 206 15.39 -22.18 16.10
CA THR A 206 14.18 -22.64 16.80
C THR A 206 13.17 -21.51 16.97
N ILE A 207 11.89 -21.87 16.87
CA ILE A 207 10.74 -21.04 17.27
C ILE A 207 10.00 -21.78 18.38
N THR A 208 9.70 -21.07 19.46
CA THR A 208 8.96 -21.60 20.61
C THR A 208 7.76 -20.72 20.91
N LEU A 209 6.57 -21.23 20.65
CA LEU A 209 5.30 -20.60 20.98
C LEU A 209 4.84 -21.02 22.39
N ASN A 210 4.51 -20.08 23.27
CA ASN A 210 3.95 -20.38 24.59
C ASN A 210 2.42 -20.24 24.58
N ALA A 211 1.72 -21.35 24.32
CA ALA A 211 0.26 -21.42 24.33
C ALA A 211 -0.36 -21.16 25.72
N THR A 212 0.45 -21.21 26.79
CA THR A 212 0.07 -20.87 28.17
C THR A 212 0.66 -19.55 28.66
N GLY A 213 1.18 -18.73 27.74
CA GLY A 213 1.76 -17.42 28.06
C GLY A 213 0.70 -16.32 28.27
N ASN A 214 1.16 -15.11 28.58
CA ASN A 214 0.32 -13.92 28.64
C ASN A 214 -0.17 -13.53 27.23
N ALA A 215 -1.29 -14.12 26.82
CA ALA A 215 -1.96 -13.82 25.56
C ALA A 215 -2.44 -12.35 25.50
N ARG A 216 -2.53 -11.80 24.29
CA ARG A 216 -3.14 -10.50 24.01
C ARG A 216 -4.18 -10.62 22.90
N PRO A 217 -5.37 -10.01 23.02
CA PRO A 217 -6.30 -9.93 21.91
C PRO A 217 -5.71 -9.04 20.80
N ILE A 218 -5.98 -9.42 19.55
CA ILE A 218 -5.69 -8.62 18.36
C ILE A 218 -7.01 -7.96 17.94
N ASP A 219 -7.06 -6.64 17.99
CA ASP A 219 -8.23 -5.89 17.53
C ASP A 219 -8.29 -5.96 15.98
N PRO A 220 -9.41 -6.38 15.37
CA PRO A 220 -9.52 -6.44 13.91
C PRO A 220 -9.20 -5.10 13.23
N ARG A 221 -9.41 -3.97 13.90
CA ARG A 221 -9.14 -2.61 13.39
C ARG A 221 -7.65 -2.31 13.16
N ILE A 222 -6.74 -3.23 13.50
CA ILE A 222 -5.32 -3.16 13.12
C ILE A 222 -5.07 -3.41 11.63
N ARG A 223 -6.02 -4.04 10.93
CA ARG A 223 -5.97 -4.28 9.47
C ARG A 223 -6.77 -3.23 8.70
N GLY A 224 -6.68 -1.98 9.11
CA GLY A 224 -7.30 -0.88 8.38
C GLY A 224 -6.43 -0.41 7.21
N THR A 225 -7.05 0.39 6.35
CA THR A 225 -6.42 1.09 5.22
C THR A 225 -7.13 2.44 5.00
N ASN A 226 -6.69 3.24 4.03
CA ASN A 226 -7.26 4.51 3.61
C ASN A 226 -7.88 4.40 2.21
N LEU A 227 -8.79 5.32 1.88
CA LEU A 227 -9.40 5.43 0.56
C LEU A 227 -9.69 6.90 0.23
N PRO A 228 -8.97 7.50 -0.73
CA PRO A 228 -9.07 8.94 -0.97
C PRO A 228 -10.19 9.33 -1.94
N THR A 229 -10.74 10.53 -1.72
CA THR A 229 -11.83 11.10 -2.52
C THR A 229 -11.51 11.30 -4.01
N TRP A 230 -10.24 11.50 -4.37
CA TRP A 230 -9.83 11.78 -5.76
C TRP A 230 -9.87 10.57 -6.69
N LEU A 231 -10.10 9.35 -6.17
CA LEU A 231 -10.48 8.23 -7.02
C LEU A 231 -11.82 8.46 -7.73
N GLY A 232 -12.78 9.12 -7.07
CA GLY A 232 -14.09 9.43 -7.64
C GLY A 232 -15.02 8.24 -7.85
N ALA A 233 -16.29 8.57 -8.15
CA ALA A 233 -17.39 7.59 -8.19
C ALA A 233 -17.15 6.41 -9.14
N ASP A 234 -16.63 6.66 -10.35
CA ASP A 234 -16.43 5.61 -11.37
C ASP A 234 -15.39 4.56 -10.95
N ARG A 235 -14.33 4.98 -10.23
CA ARG A 235 -13.32 4.07 -9.69
C ARG A 235 -13.84 3.33 -8.47
N LEU A 236 -14.52 4.03 -7.56
CA LEU A 236 -15.23 3.40 -6.44
C LEU A 236 -16.36 2.46 -6.91
N ALA A 237 -16.87 2.58 -8.13
CA ALA A 237 -17.84 1.66 -8.73
C ALA A 237 -17.20 0.43 -9.41
N ASN A 238 -15.87 0.37 -9.53
CA ASN A 238 -15.19 -0.69 -10.29
C ASN A 238 -15.32 -2.07 -9.64
N GLY A 239 -15.71 -3.07 -10.43
CA GLY A 239 -15.92 -4.45 -9.97
C GLY A 239 -14.65 -5.15 -9.48
N THR A 240 -13.54 -5.04 -10.23
CA THR A 240 -12.22 -5.59 -9.87
C THR A 240 -11.74 -5.02 -8.54
N PHE A 241 -11.85 -3.70 -8.37
CA PHE A 241 -11.43 -3.01 -7.14
C PHE A 241 -12.25 -3.44 -5.92
N ARG A 242 -13.58 -3.54 -6.06
CA ARG A 242 -14.49 -4.02 -5.01
C ARG A 242 -14.21 -5.49 -4.66
N ALA A 243 -14.04 -6.36 -5.65
CA ALA A 243 -13.75 -7.78 -5.45
C ALA A 243 -12.42 -8.00 -4.70
N ARG A 244 -11.35 -7.35 -5.16
CA ARG A 244 -10.02 -7.41 -4.50
C ARG A 244 -10.05 -6.79 -3.10
N THR A 245 -10.75 -5.67 -2.90
CA THR A 245 -10.90 -5.09 -1.56
C THR A 245 -11.62 -6.06 -0.60
N ALA A 246 -12.71 -6.70 -1.04
CA ALA A 246 -13.44 -7.70 -0.25
C ALA A 246 -12.60 -8.95 0.08
N ALA A 247 -11.65 -9.33 -0.79
CA ALA A 247 -10.75 -10.47 -0.61
C ALA A 247 -9.40 -10.12 0.04
N SER A 248 -9.18 -8.86 0.43
CA SER A 248 -7.90 -8.40 0.99
C SER A 248 -7.76 -8.62 2.50
N GLY A 249 -8.84 -8.93 3.22
CA GLY A 249 -8.83 -9.09 4.68
C GLY A 249 -8.72 -7.77 5.47
N VAL A 250 -8.80 -6.62 4.80
CA VAL A 250 -8.91 -5.30 5.47
C VAL A 250 -10.26 -5.16 6.18
N THR A 251 -10.29 -4.42 7.28
CA THR A 251 -11.45 -4.36 8.19
C THR A 251 -12.06 -2.97 8.30
N VAL A 252 -11.23 -1.93 8.21
CA VAL A 252 -11.60 -0.52 8.35
C VAL A 252 -11.02 0.27 7.19
N ILE A 253 -11.83 1.12 6.57
CA ILE A 253 -11.38 2.05 5.54
C ILE A 253 -11.58 3.49 6.03
N ARG A 254 -10.49 4.24 6.13
CA ARG A 254 -10.48 5.66 6.49
C ARG A 254 -10.75 6.52 5.25
N ILE A 255 -11.77 7.37 5.37
CA ILE A 255 -12.38 8.20 4.33
C ILE A 255 -12.67 9.61 4.91
N PRO A 256 -12.72 10.68 4.11
CA PRO A 256 -12.48 10.77 2.67
C PRO A 256 -10.98 10.85 2.28
N GLY A 257 -10.08 10.68 3.26
CA GLY A 257 -8.63 10.50 3.07
C GLY A 257 -7.79 11.79 3.15
N GLY A 258 -6.74 11.75 3.98
CA GLY A 258 -5.60 12.67 3.98
C GLY A 258 -5.95 14.15 4.11
N SER A 259 -5.04 15.02 3.64
CA SER A 259 -5.17 16.49 3.72
C SER A 259 -6.46 17.03 3.10
N TRP A 260 -6.99 16.37 2.05
CA TRP A 260 -8.25 16.82 1.44
C TRP A 260 -9.43 16.76 2.43
N SER A 261 -9.38 15.90 3.46
CA SER A 261 -10.43 15.89 4.50
C SER A 261 -10.56 17.22 5.26
N ASN A 262 -9.49 18.03 5.37
CA ASN A 262 -9.57 19.39 5.92
C ASN A 262 -10.34 20.37 5.00
N HIS A 263 -10.49 20.05 3.71
CA HIS A 263 -11.28 20.79 2.73
C HIS A 263 -12.66 20.16 2.43
N TYR A 264 -12.96 18.98 2.97
CA TYR A 264 -14.10 18.18 2.53
C TYR A 264 -15.39 18.55 3.28
N GLY A 265 -16.10 19.57 2.80
CA GLY A 265 -17.48 19.86 3.20
C GLY A 265 -18.45 18.81 2.69
N TRP A 266 -18.74 17.81 3.53
CA TRP A 266 -19.43 16.57 3.13
C TRP A 266 -20.79 16.82 2.47
N LEU A 267 -21.54 17.81 2.96
CA LEU A 267 -22.87 18.15 2.44
C LEU A 267 -22.76 18.76 1.04
N SER A 268 -21.82 19.70 0.86
CA SER A 268 -21.50 20.30 -0.44
C SER A 268 -21.13 19.20 -1.44
N CYS A 269 -20.21 18.30 -1.06
CA CYS A 269 -19.81 17.15 -1.87
C CYS A 269 -21.02 16.29 -2.29
N GLU A 270 -21.84 15.85 -1.33
CA GLU A 270 -23.01 15.00 -1.59
C GLU A 270 -24.02 15.67 -2.54
N LEU A 271 -24.28 16.96 -2.38
CA LEU A 271 -25.24 17.69 -3.20
C LEU A 271 -24.70 18.11 -4.58
N ARG A 272 -23.41 17.89 -4.87
CA ARG A 272 -22.74 18.32 -6.13
C ARG A 272 -22.85 19.83 -6.40
N ALA A 273 -23.07 20.62 -5.34
CA ALA A 273 -22.98 22.08 -5.33
C ALA A 273 -22.60 22.57 -3.92
N ASP A 274 -21.74 23.59 -3.83
CA ASP A 274 -21.35 24.17 -2.53
C ASP A 274 -22.53 24.86 -1.84
N GLN A 275 -22.80 24.50 -0.58
CA GLN A 275 -23.95 25.02 0.16
C GLN A 275 -23.59 26.32 0.90
N PRO A 276 -24.35 27.43 0.73
CA PRO A 276 -24.05 28.68 1.42
C PRO A 276 -24.03 28.49 2.94
N LYS A 277 -22.91 28.88 3.58
CA LYS A 277 -22.58 28.79 5.03
C LYS A 277 -22.12 27.41 5.56
N ALA A 278 -22.29 26.32 4.81
CA ALA A 278 -21.57 25.08 5.12
C ALA A 278 -20.14 25.15 4.55
N LEU A 279 -19.28 24.18 4.88
CA LEU A 279 -17.99 24.06 4.24
C LEU A 279 -18.15 23.70 2.74
N PRO A 280 -17.39 24.31 1.81
CA PRO A 280 -17.29 23.86 0.42
C PRO A 280 -16.68 22.45 0.33
N CYS A 281 -16.79 21.76 -0.82
CA CYS A 281 -16.15 20.44 -0.99
C CYS A 281 -14.63 20.50 -1.33
N GLY A 282 -14.06 21.71 -1.38
CA GLY A 282 -12.72 22.02 -1.87
C GLY A 282 -12.76 22.76 -3.21
N ASP A 283 -11.70 22.65 -4.01
CA ASP A 283 -11.56 23.38 -5.28
C ASP A 283 -11.76 22.48 -6.51
N ASN A 284 -12.44 22.98 -7.54
CA ASN A 284 -12.64 22.34 -8.85
C ASN A 284 -13.23 20.90 -8.83
N TRP A 285 -13.83 20.52 -7.70
CA TRP A 285 -14.20 19.16 -7.28
C TRP A 285 -15.40 18.53 -8.02
N GLY A 286 -16.27 19.36 -8.59
CA GLY A 286 -17.67 19.01 -8.91
C GLY A 286 -17.88 17.74 -9.72
N SER A 287 -16.99 17.45 -10.68
CA SER A 287 -17.10 16.31 -11.60
C SER A 287 -16.32 15.06 -11.21
N TRP A 288 -15.44 15.11 -10.20
CA TRP A 288 -14.52 13.99 -9.92
C TRP A 288 -14.51 13.52 -8.46
N ALA A 289 -14.69 14.40 -7.47
CA ALA A 289 -14.58 14.01 -6.06
C ALA A 289 -15.61 12.93 -5.69
N ALA A 290 -15.24 11.92 -4.90
CA ALA A 290 -16.17 10.95 -4.34
C ALA A 290 -17.07 11.62 -3.29
N ARG A 291 -18.35 11.26 -3.26
CA ARG A 291 -19.34 11.72 -2.27
C ARG A 291 -19.41 10.79 -1.07
N PRO A 292 -20.02 11.22 0.05
CA PRO A 292 -20.45 10.32 1.13
C PRO A 292 -21.21 9.09 0.61
N THR A 293 -22.18 9.25 -0.31
CA THR A 293 -22.89 8.11 -0.94
C THR A 293 -21.94 7.18 -1.72
N ASP A 294 -21.00 7.73 -2.49
CA ASP A 294 -20.07 6.92 -3.30
C ASP A 294 -19.17 6.05 -2.40
N PHE A 295 -18.82 6.54 -1.20
CA PHE A 295 -18.14 5.77 -0.17
C PHE A 295 -19.05 4.73 0.52
N ILE A 296 -20.32 5.05 0.81
CA ILE A 296 -21.26 4.07 1.39
C ILE A 296 -21.43 2.87 0.47
N ASP A 297 -21.64 3.12 -0.83
CA ASP A 297 -21.80 2.08 -1.85
C ASP A 297 -20.55 1.19 -1.98
N PHE A 298 -19.36 1.73 -1.66
CA PHE A 298 -18.10 0.98 -1.63
C PHE A 298 -17.97 0.14 -0.35
N LEU A 299 -18.23 0.72 0.83
CA LEU A 299 -18.19 0.01 2.12
C LEU A 299 -19.16 -1.18 2.13
N GLN A 300 -20.40 -0.98 1.65
CA GLN A 300 -21.39 -2.04 1.53
C GLN A 300 -20.95 -3.14 0.56
N ALA A 301 -20.46 -2.78 -0.63
CA ALA A 301 -20.07 -3.76 -1.65
C ALA A 301 -18.78 -4.53 -1.31
N THR A 302 -17.99 -4.04 -0.36
CA THR A 302 -16.77 -4.70 0.16
C THR A 302 -16.95 -5.34 1.54
N ALA A 303 -18.12 -5.14 2.17
CA ALA A 303 -18.42 -5.54 3.55
C ALA A 303 -17.45 -4.99 4.63
N THR A 304 -16.83 -3.83 4.36
CA THR A 304 -15.84 -3.19 5.25
C THR A 304 -16.47 -2.12 6.16
N GLN A 305 -15.81 -1.79 7.28
CA GLN A 305 -16.26 -0.69 8.16
C GLN A 305 -15.66 0.64 7.74
N GLY A 306 -16.45 1.73 7.82
CA GLY A 306 -15.93 3.09 7.62
C GLY A 306 -15.25 3.66 8.87
N MET A 307 -14.21 4.46 8.66
CA MET A 307 -13.73 5.49 9.58
C MET A 307 -13.83 6.85 8.89
N TRP A 308 -14.50 7.84 9.48
CA TRP A 308 -14.72 9.14 8.82
C TRP A 308 -13.95 10.31 9.46
N VAL A 309 -13.15 11.01 8.67
CA VAL A 309 -12.46 12.25 9.07
C VAL A 309 -13.35 13.45 8.73
N VAL A 310 -13.77 14.23 9.74
CA VAL A 310 -14.46 15.51 9.52
C VAL A 310 -13.44 16.65 9.47
N SER A 311 -13.66 17.65 8.61
CA SER A 311 -12.82 18.84 8.58
C SER A 311 -12.89 19.62 9.89
N ILE A 312 -11.74 19.93 10.49
CA ILE A 312 -11.64 20.86 11.63
C ILE A 312 -12.05 22.30 11.26
N ASN A 313 -12.07 22.66 9.96
CA ASN A 313 -12.51 23.97 9.48
C ASN A 313 -14.05 24.12 9.42
N SER A 314 -14.79 23.02 9.48
CA SER A 314 -16.26 23.02 9.51
C SER A 314 -16.81 23.48 10.88
N THR A 315 -18.04 23.10 11.22
CA THR A 315 -18.69 23.39 12.52
C THR A 315 -19.00 22.07 13.26
N PRO A 316 -19.09 22.09 14.61
CA PRO A 316 -19.53 20.91 15.38
C PRO A 316 -20.88 20.35 14.88
N GLU A 317 -21.77 21.23 14.45
CA GLU A 317 -23.07 20.90 13.88
C GLU A 317 -22.95 20.25 12.48
N GLU A 318 -22.08 20.75 11.59
CA GLU A 318 -21.80 20.11 10.30
C GLU A 318 -21.25 18.69 10.49
N ALA A 319 -20.36 18.50 11.46
CA ALA A 319 -19.81 17.19 11.81
C ALA A 319 -20.86 16.26 12.44
N ALA A 320 -21.74 16.77 13.31
CA ALA A 320 -22.86 16.01 13.86
C ALA A 320 -23.88 15.62 12.77
N ALA A 321 -24.08 16.47 11.76
CA ALA A 321 -24.91 16.19 10.61
C ALA A 321 -24.30 15.11 9.70
N ALA A 322 -22.97 15.03 9.58
CA ALA A 322 -22.30 13.88 8.96
C ALA A 322 -22.56 12.58 9.75
N VAL A 323 -22.42 12.60 11.08
CA VAL A 323 -22.78 11.44 11.93
C VAL A 323 -24.23 11.02 11.73
N ALA A 324 -25.15 11.98 11.60
CA ALA A 324 -26.55 11.71 11.31
C ALA A 324 -26.75 11.08 9.92
N PHE A 325 -26.12 11.63 8.88
CA PHE A 325 -26.15 11.08 7.53
C PHE A 325 -25.68 9.61 7.50
N PHE A 326 -24.61 9.25 8.21
CA PHE A 326 -24.11 7.87 8.24
C PHE A 326 -24.88 6.94 9.21
N ASN A 327 -25.25 7.39 10.41
CA ASN A 327 -25.65 6.50 11.52
C ASN A 327 -27.09 6.68 12.02
N ALA A 328 -27.76 7.81 11.77
CA ALA A 328 -29.11 8.03 12.28
C ALA A 328 -30.18 7.35 11.41
N THR A 329 -31.38 7.19 11.98
CA THR A 329 -32.60 6.82 11.24
C THR A 329 -33.35 8.09 10.82
N PRO A 330 -34.15 8.08 9.73
CA PRO A 330 -34.95 9.25 9.29
C PRO A 330 -35.92 9.77 10.35
N ASN A 331 -36.23 8.90 11.31
CA ASN A 331 -37.12 9.08 12.43
C ASN A 331 -36.48 9.79 13.63
N ASP A 332 -35.17 10.04 13.60
CA ASP A 332 -34.42 10.61 14.72
C ASP A 332 -34.75 12.10 14.95
N SER A 333 -35.29 12.38 16.14
CA SER A 333 -35.72 13.72 16.56
C SER A 333 -34.63 14.54 17.26
N THR A 334 -33.40 14.02 17.35
CA THR A 334 -32.26 14.72 17.95
C THR A 334 -31.96 16.00 17.16
N VAL A 335 -32.13 17.16 17.81
CA VAL A 335 -31.83 18.47 17.22
C VAL A 335 -30.33 18.69 17.19
N ILE A 336 -29.80 19.04 16.01
CA ILE A 336 -28.42 19.49 15.82
C ILE A 336 -28.39 21.02 15.92
N GLY A 337 -29.31 21.70 15.23
CA GLY A 337 -29.55 23.14 15.41
C GLY A 337 -28.65 24.04 14.56
N VAL A 338 -28.47 25.29 15.01
CA VAL A 338 -27.88 26.37 14.22
C VAL A 338 -26.44 26.64 14.62
N ASP A 339 -25.52 26.63 13.64
CA ASP A 339 -24.08 26.78 13.84
C ASP A 339 -23.57 28.23 13.91
N ARG A 340 -22.26 28.41 14.12
CA ARG A 340 -21.59 29.73 14.15
C ARG A 340 -21.74 30.55 12.85
N ASN A 341 -21.95 29.89 11.71
CA ASN A 341 -22.17 30.54 10.41
C ASN A 341 -23.66 30.93 10.23
N GLY A 342 -24.55 30.43 11.10
CA GLY A 342 -25.99 30.57 11.01
C GLY A 342 -26.61 29.71 9.92
N PHE A 343 -26.08 28.50 9.69
CA PHE A 343 -26.74 27.43 8.96
C PHE A 343 -27.55 26.58 9.94
N ASP A 344 -28.78 26.19 9.57
CA ASP A 344 -29.63 25.32 10.40
C ASP A 344 -29.46 23.86 9.99
N TRP A 345 -28.74 23.11 10.81
CA TRP A 345 -28.50 21.67 10.65
C TRP A 345 -29.67 20.81 11.16
N GLN A 346 -30.81 21.40 11.53
CA GLN A 346 -32.09 20.74 11.75
C GLN A 346 -32.01 19.56 12.75
N THR A 347 -32.45 18.36 12.37
CA THR A 347 -32.39 17.15 13.19
C THR A 347 -31.58 16.05 12.53
N ALA A 348 -31.13 15.07 13.31
CA ALA A 348 -30.47 13.88 12.79
C ALA A 348 -31.31 13.12 11.74
N GLY A 349 -32.63 13.05 11.94
CA GLY A 349 -33.57 12.46 10.99
C GLY A 349 -33.58 13.15 9.62
N HIS A 350 -33.29 14.45 9.53
CA HIS A 350 -33.20 15.16 8.25
C HIS A 350 -32.05 14.62 7.38
N TRP A 351 -30.86 14.45 7.97
CA TRP A 351 -29.68 13.96 7.24
C TRP A 351 -29.73 12.45 6.99
N ALA A 352 -30.36 11.70 7.89
CA ALA A 352 -30.69 10.30 7.61
C ALA A 352 -31.71 10.14 6.48
N GLN A 353 -32.69 11.05 6.34
CA GLN A 353 -33.58 11.07 5.18
C GLN A 353 -32.82 11.44 3.90
N LEU A 354 -31.84 12.35 3.95
CA LEU A 354 -30.97 12.60 2.80
C LEU A 354 -30.21 11.32 2.38
N ARG A 355 -29.74 10.49 3.33
CA ARG A 355 -29.13 9.19 3.01
C ARG A 355 -30.11 8.23 2.32
N VAL A 356 -31.37 8.15 2.79
CA VAL A 356 -32.45 7.39 2.15
C VAL A 356 -32.70 7.88 0.71
N ASP A 357 -32.83 9.20 0.52
CA ASP A 357 -33.12 9.82 -0.77
C ASP A 357 -31.98 9.64 -1.79
N LYS A 358 -30.75 9.38 -1.32
CA LYS A 358 -29.59 8.99 -2.13
C LYS A 358 -29.49 7.48 -2.38
N GLY A 359 -30.47 6.68 -1.95
CA GLY A 359 -30.57 5.25 -2.22
C GLY A 359 -30.10 4.34 -1.08
N ASN A 360 -29.66 4.90 0.05
CA ASN A 360 -29.06 4.16 1.17
C ASN A 360 -29.95 4.23 2.42
N PRO A 361 -31.02 3.42 2.53
CA PRO A 361 -32.02 3.58 3.59
C PRO A 361 -31.49 3.24 4.98
N GLU A 362 -30.80 2.10 5.11
CA GLU A 362 -30.31 1.60 6.39
C GLU A 362 -29.12 2.44 6.92
N PRO A 363 -28.96 2.61 8.24
CA PRO A 363 -27.76 3.18 8.83
C PRO A 363 -26.50 2.38 8.48
N VAL A 364 -25.44 3.10 8.12
CA VAL A 364 -24.13 2.55 7.75
C VAL A 364 -23.32 2.17 9.00
N GLY A 365 -23.50 2.91 10.08
CA GLY A 365 -22.95 2.57 11.40
C GLY A 365 -21.45 2.81 11.56
N VAL A 366 -20.89 3.84 10.89
CA VAL A 366 -19.49 4.29 11.01
C VAL A 366 -19.14 4.55 12.48
N LYS A 367 -18.24 3.74 13.08
CA LYS A 367 -17.92 3.80 14.52
C LYS A 367 -16.64 4.53 14.89
N LEU A 368 -15.75 4.76 13.93
CA LEU A 368 -14.50 5.51 14.14
C LEU A 368 -14.58 6.84 13.41
N TRP A 369 -14.18 7.90 14.08
CA TRP A 369 -14.17 9.25 13.53
C TRP A 369 -12.89 9.97 13.96
N ALA A 370 -12.44 10.96 13.18
CA ALA A 370 -11.36 11.88 13.55
C ALA A 370 -11.77 13.32 13.23
N VAL A 371 -11.23 14.30 13.97
CA VAL A 371 -11.53 15.73 13.76
C VAL A 371 -10.28 16.44 13.23
N GLY A 372 -10.26 16.68 11.92
CA GLY A 372 -9.12 17.18 11.17
C GLY A 372 -8.12 16.09 10.76
N ASN A 373 -7.23 16.44 9.84
CA ASN A 373 -6.07 15.65 9.40
C ASN A 373 -4.79 16.46 9.66
N GLU A 374 -3.74 15.84 10.20
CA GLU A 374 -2.40 16.41 10.40
C GLU A 374 -2.36 17.88 10.86
N VAL A 375 -3.27 18.30 11.75
CA VAL A 375 -3.52 19.73 12.06
C VAL A 375 -2.26 20.44 12.60
N TYR A 376 -1.33 19.70 13.21
CA TYR A 376 0.01 20.14 13.57
C TYR A 376 0.86 20.70 12.40
N GLY A 377 0.59 20.22 11.19
CA GLY A 377 1.24 20.58 9.92
C GLY A 377 0.61 21.79 9.22
N GLY A 378 -0.23 22.56 9.91
CA GLY A 378 -0.93 23.71 9.35
C GLY A 378 -0.03 24.79 8.75
N ARG A 379 -0.55 25.52 7.78
CA ARG A 379 0.15 26.64 7.10
C ARG A 379 0.16 27.90 7.97
N PRO A 380 1.28 28.64 8.07
CA PRO A 380 1.36 29.91 8.82
C PRO A 380 0.39 31.01 8.33
N ALA A 381 -0.10 30.90 7.10
CA ALA A 381 -1.08 31.83 6.53
C ALA A 381 -2.51 31.63 7.07
N SER A 382 -2.82 30.46 7.62
CA SER A 382 -4.14 30.11 8.16
C SER A 382 -4.08 29.76 9.66
N GLY A 383 -3.12 28.94 10.09
CA GLY A 383 -2.97 28.49 11.48
C GLY A 383 -2.06 29.34 12.36
N GLY A 384 -1.57 30.48 11.84
CA GLY A 384 -0.87 31.48 12.63
C GLY A 384 0.58 31.15 13.01
N ALA A 385 1.04 31.71 14.13
CA ALA A 385 2.47 31.91 14.42
C ALA A 385 3.21 30.69 14.99
N GLN A 386 2.50 29.63 15.41
CA GLN A 386 3.13 28.38 15.87
C GLN A 386 3.41 27.40 14.73
N CYS A 387 2.70 27.56 13.60
CA CYS A 387 2.85 26.72 12.43
C CYS A 387 4.28 26.75 11.86
N ALA A 388 4.75 25.60 11.39
CA ALA A 388 6.02 25.49 10.69
C ALA A 388 6.00 26.34 9.41
N ALA A 389 7.11 27.00 9.08
CA ALA A 389 7.24 27.83 7.87
C ALA A 389 7.05 27.06 6.54
N TRP A 390 7.00 25.73 6.61
CA TRP A 390 6.83 24.75 5.54
C TRP A 390 5.58 23.89 5.73
N GLY A 391 4.64 24.29 6.60
CA GLY A 391 3.36 23.63 6.81
C GLY A 391 2.56 23.48 5.51
N TRP A 392 1.78 22.41 5.40
CA TRP A 392 1.08 21.97 4.19
C TRP A 392 -0.45 21.92 4.34
N GLU A 393 -0.98 21.79 5.56
CA GLU A 393 -2.43 21.73 5.80
C GLU A 393 -3.08 23.12 5.84
N ASP A 394 -4.22 23.30 5.17
CA ASP A 394 -5.05 24.50 5.29
C ASP A 394 -5.99 24.36 6.49
N VAL A 395 -5.50 24.67 7.69
CA VAL A 395 -6.22 24.63 8.98
C VAL A 395 -6.05 25.92 9.79
N TRP A 396 -6.94 26.18 10.75
CA TRP A 396 -7.05 27.48 11.45
C TRP A 396 -6.18 27.66 12.72
N SER A 397 -5.53 26.61 13.26
CA SER A 397 -4.49 26.77 14.28
C SER A 397 -3.47 25.62 14.25
N CYS A 398 -2.24 25.92 14.69
CA CYS A 398 -1.20 24.95 15.01
C CYS A 398 -0.85 24.90 16.52
N ASP A 399 -1.67 25.49 17.39
CA ASP A 399 -1.56 25.36 18.86
C ASP A 399 -2.42 24.17 19.32
N GLY A 400 -1.82 23.24 20.08
CA GLY A 400 -2.50 22.02 20.50
C GLY A 400 -3.60 22.24 21.55
N THR A 401 -3.54 23.37 22.27
CA THR A 401 -4.55 23.79 23.24
C THR A 401 -5.72 24.48 22.53
N GLU A 402 -5.46 25.33 21.54
CA GLU A 402 -6.50 25.95 20.70
C GLU A 402 -7.25 24.90 19.89
N TYR A 403 -6.56 23.93 19.26
CA TYR A 403 -7.22 22.82 18.53
C TYR A 403 -8.22 22.06 19.40
N VAL A 404 -7.94 21.86 20.69
CA VAL A 404 -8.85 21.16 21.60
C VAL A 404 -10.03 22.04 22.03
N ASN A 405 -9.79 23.30 22.37
CA ASN A 405 -10.75 24.17 23.07
C ASN A 405 -11.50 25.15 22.16
N GLY A 406 -10.94 25.49 21.00
CA GLY A 406 -11.33 26.62 20.16
C GLY A 406 -10.61 27.92 20.52
N ASP A 407 -10.51 28.84 19.55
CA ASP A 407 -9.89 30.17 19.72
C ASP A 407 -10.91 31.28 20.08
N GLY A 408 -12.20 30.94 20.13
CA GLY A 408 -13.32 31.87 20.35
C GLY A 408 -13.98 32.41 19.07
N THR A 409 -13.44 32.07 17.90
CA THR A 409 -14.04 32.24 16.56
C THR A 409 -14.25 30.90 15.83
N HIS A 410 -13.43 29.89 16.14
CA HIS A 410 -13.57 28.50 15.76
C HIS A 410 -13.77 27.63 17.02
N GLU A 411 -14.62 26.61 16.95
CA GLU A 411 -14.75 25.61 18.00
C GLU A 411 -13.74 24.45 17.83
N GLY A 412 -13.12 24.00 18.92
CA GLY A 412 -12.14 22.90 18.90
C GLY A 412 -12.74 21.50 19.01
N TYR A 413 -11.86 20.48 18.97
CA TYR A 413 -12.18 19.05 19.09
C TYR A 413 -13.19 18.71 20.20
N ALA A 414 -13.11 19.38 21.36
CA ALA A 414 -14.02 19.11 22.48
C ALA A 414 -15.50 19.43 22.15
N ALA A 415 -15.75 20.46 21.34
CA ALA A 415 -17.09 20.82 20.89
C ALA A 415 -17.59 19.87 19.79
N PHE A 416 -16.77 19.63 18.76
CA PHE A 416 -17.03 18.65 17.70
C PHE A 416 -17.43 17.29 18.28
N ARG A 417 -16.59 16.74 19.19
CA ARG A 417 -16.87 15.47 19.84
C ARG A 417 -18.16 15.48 20.66
N THR A 418 -18.52 16.61 21.26
CA THR A 418 -19.77 16.73 22.04
C THR A 418 -20.99 16.71 21.14
N ALA A 419 -20.98 17.47 20.04
CA ALA A 419 -22.09 17.51 19.07
C ALA A 419 -22.24 16.15 18.35
N MET A 420 -21.15 15.57 17.86
CA MET A 420 -21.13 14.28 17.17
C MET A 420 -21.67 13.14 18.06
N ARG A 421 -21.27 13.08 19.34
CA ARG A 421 -21.77 12.06 20.29
C ARG A 421 -23.16 12.35 20.87
N ALA A 422 -23.74 13.53 20.59
CA ALA A 422 -25.15 13.78 20.88
C ALA A 422 -26.07 13.06 19.87
N VAL A 423 -25.59 12.82 18.64
CA VAL A 423 -26.30 12.07 17.59
C VAL A 423 -26.10 10.56 17.74
N ASP A 424 -24.85 10.08 17.76
CA ASP A 424 -24.55 8.67 18.05
C ASP A 424 -23.58 8.57 19.25
N PRO A 425 -24.07 8.27 20.47
CA PRO A 425 -23.21 8.18 21.65
C PRO A 425 -22.27 6.95 21.63
N SER A 426 -22.38 6.05 20.65
CA SER A 426 -21.57 4.82 20.55
C SER A 426 -20.30 4.95 19.68
N ILE A 427 -20.11 6.07 18.99
CA ILE A 427 -18.89 6.32 18.19
C ILE A 427 -17.68 6.67 19.06
N GLN A 428 -16.48 6.37 18.55
CA GLN A 428 -15.18 6.75 19.10
C GLN A 428 -14.58 7.84 18.22
N ILE A 429 -14.15 8.96 18.82
CA ILE A 429 -13.64 10.13 18.09
C ILE A 429 -12.19 10.43 18.49
N GLY A 430 -11.28 10.36 17.52
CA GLY A 430 -9.85 10.60 17.65
C GLY A 430 -9.51 12.09 17.70
N ALA A 431 -8.60 12.45 18.61
CA ALA A 431 -7.96 13.76 18.63
C ALA A 431 -6.62 13.67 17.91
N VAL A 432 -6.36 14.57 16.95
CA VAL A 432 -5.13 14.57 16.15
C VAL A 432 -3.93 14.89 17.04
N GLY A 433 -3.00 13.96 17.08
CA GLY A 433 -1.75 14.00 17.82
C GLY A 433 -0.55 13.85 16.90
N VAL A 434 0.64 13.77 17.50
CA VAL A 434 1.89 13.55 16.78
C VAL A 434 2.88 12.77 17.64
N THR A 435 3.84 12.09 17.01
CA THR A 435 4.95 11.38 17.67
C THR A 435 6.28 11.70 16.99
N PRO A 436 7.29 12.23 17.71
CA PRO A 436 7.29 12.57 19.14
C PRO A 436 6.32 13.70 19.53
N SER A 437 5.68 13.57 20.69
CA SER A 437 4.65 14.50 21.20
C SER A 437 5.18 15.93 21.50
N SER A 438 6.50 16.12 21.44
CA SER A 438 7.20 17.40 21.56
C SER A 438 7.26 18.23 20.28
N ASP A 439 6.98 17.59 19.15
CA ASP A 439 7.23 18.18 17.83
C ASP A 439 6.08 19.12 17.45
N TYR A 440 6.23 19.85 16.34
CA TYR A 440 5.28 20.88 15.89
C TYR A 440 4.85 21.83 17.02
N ALA A 441 5.83 22.59 17.53
CA ALA A 441 5.64 23.55 18.61
C ALA A 441 5.03 22.98 19.91
N ASN A 442 5.29 21.70 20.24
CA ASN A 442 4.80 20.98 21.44
C ASN A 442 3.34 20.46 21.36
N TRP A 443 2.76 20.44 20.15
CA TRP A 443 1.40 19.99 19.84
C TRP A 443 0.91 18.77 20.63
N GLY A 444 1.59 17.63 20.54
CA GLY A 444 1.11 16.36 21.09
C GLY A 444 0.95 16.39 22.62
N ASN A 445 1.87 17.05 23.32
CA ASN A 445 1.78 17.24 24.77
C ASN A 445 0.59 18.13 25.16
N GLU A 446 0.27 19.15 24.38
CA GLU A 446 -0.85 20.07 24.62
C GLU A 446 -2.21 19.44 24.32
N VAL A 447 -2.34 18.74 23.20
CA VAL A 447 -3.56 17.98 22.86
C VAL A 447 -3.85 16.94 23.94
N VAL A 448 -2.84 16.22 24.46
CA VAL A 448 -3.03 15.27 25.56
C VAL A 448 -3.31 15.98 26.89
N ALA A 449 -2.71 17.13 27.18
CA ALA A 449 -3.01 17.89 28.41
C ALA A 449 -4.45 18.43 28.42
N ALA A 450 -4.95 18.92 27.28
CA ALA A 450 -6.29 19.49 27.17
C ALA A 450 -7.39 18.41 26.98
N ALA A 451 -7.19 17.44 26.09
CA ALA A 451 -8.19 16.43 25.75
C ALA A 451 -7.96 15.05 26.40
N GLY A 452 -6.83 14.78 27.06
CA GLY A 452 -6.47 13.44 27.56
C GLY A 452 -7.47 12.82 28.54
N ASN A 453 -8.24 13.64 29.26
CA ASN A 453 -9.31 13.18 30.15
C ASN A 453 -10.60 12.73 29.41
N THR A 454 -10.79 13.17 28.16
CA THR A 454 -12.07 13.04 27.43
C THR A 454 -11.96 12.33 26.08
N MET A 455 -10.81 12.37 25.41
CA MET A 455 -10.62 11.77 24.07
C MET A 455 -10.88 10.27 24.05
N ASP A 456 -11.38 9.74 22.94
CA ASP A 456 -11.66 8.29 22.81
C ASP A 456 -10.43 7.50 22.34
N PHE A 457 -9.64 8.08 21.44
CA PHE A 457 -8.30 7.63 21.08
C PHE A 457 -7.39 8.82 20.72
N TYR A 458 -6.08 8.61 20.82
CA TYR A 458 -5.05 9.52 20.30
C TYR A 458 -4.74 9.10 18.87
N ASP A 459 -4.96 10.00 17.91
CA ASP A 459 -4.83 9.74 16.48
C ASP A 459 -3.47 10.23 15.98
N ILE A 460 -2.63 9.32 15.47
CA ILE A 460 -1.28 9.65 15.00
C ILE A 460 -1.04 9.11 13.60
N HIS A 461 -0.22 9.80 12.84
CA HIS A 461 0.33 9.33 11.57
C HIS A 461 1.78 8.89 11.79
N GLN A 462 2.18 7.76 11.21
CA GLN A 462 3.53 7.25 11.35
C GLN A 462 4.00 6.52 10.09
N TYR A 463 4.82 7.22 9.31
CA TYR A 463 5.55 6.64 8.19
C TYR A 463 6.95 6.18 8.64
N GLY A 464 7.55 5.22 7.92
CA GLY A 464 8.89 4.72 8.24
C GLY A 464 10.01 5.72 7.93
N PHE A 465 9.87 6.47 6.84
CA PHE A 465 10.91 7.30 6.23
C PHE A 465 10.33 8.59 5.61
N PHE A 466 11.14 9.64 5.60
CA PHE A 466 10.95 10.83 4.76
C PHE A 466 12.02 10.82 3.67
N GLU A 467 13.29 10.82 4.08
CA GLU A 467 14.44 10.55 3.21
C GLU A 467 14.62 9.05 2.98
N PRO A 468 15.08 8.59 1.79
CA PRO A 468 15.37 7.18 1.53
C PRO A 468 16.34 6.54 2.56
N PRO A 469 16.07 5.31 3.02
CA PRO A 469 16.92 4.63 3.98
C PRO A 469 18.30 4.33 3.43
N ALA A 470 19.32 4.40 4.29
CA ALA A 470 20.73 4.21 3.91
C ALA A 470 21.07 2.83 3.32
N ASN A 471 20.19 1.83 3.48
CA ASN A 471 20.16 0.55 2.77
C ASN A 471 18.94 -0.30 3.21
N ASN A 472 18.64 -1.36 2.46
CA ASN A 472 17.59 -2.34 2.75
C ASN A 472 17.68 -2.95 4.15
N GLY A 473 18.87 -3.11 4.73
CA GLY A 473 19.04 -3.66 6.08
C GLY A 473 18.55 -2.72 7.18
N VAL A 474 18.79 -1.40 7.01
CA VAL A 474 18.23 -0.37 7.91
C VAL A 474 16.71 -0.31 7.80
N LEU A 475 16.18 -0.41 6.58
CA LEU A 475 14.73 -0.50 6.33
C LEU A 475 14.12 -1.71 7.06
N LEU A 476 14.63 -2.91 6.79
CA LEU A 476 14.06 -4.15 7.33
C LEU A 476 14.25 -4.31 8.85
N ALA A 477 15.27 -3.66 9.45
CA ALA A 477 15.45 -3.66 10.89
C ALA A 477 14.58 -2.63 11.64
N SER A 478 14.08 -1.59 10.96
CA SER A 478 13.46 -0.44 11.64
C SER A 478 12.18 -0.75 12.43
N PRO A 479 11.26 -1.66 12.03
CA PRO A 479 10.05 -1.94 12.81
C PRO A 479 10.35 -2.42 14.23
N GLN A 480 11.41 -3.23 14.39
CA GLN A 480 11.81 -3.85 15.66
C GLN A 480 12.30 -2.86 16.72
N SER A 481 12.48 -1.58 16.38
CA SER A 481 12.93 -0.53 17.32
C SER A 481 12.10 0.75 17.24
N ALA A 482 11.57 1.10 16.06
CA ALA A 482 10.74 2.29 15.88
C ALA A 482 9.48 2.24 16.76
N TRP A 483 8.68 1.17 16.67
CA TRP A 483 7.39 1.07 17.34
C TRP A 483 7.48 1.15 18.87
N THR A 484 8.50 0.54 19.48
CA THR A 484 8.77 0.69 20.91
C THR A 484 9.13 2.13 21.27
N THR A 485 9.97 2.80 20.46
CA THR A 485 10.38 4.19 20.67
C THR A 485 9.19 5.17 20.57
N ILE A 486 8.34 4.97 19.57
CA ILE A 486 7.11 5.74 19.34
C ILE A 486 6.17 5.56 20.54
N MET A 487 5.88 4.32 20.92
CA MET A 487 4.91 4.04 21.97
C MET A 487 5.46 4.34 23.37
N ASP A 488 6.77 4.32 23.62
CA ASP A 488 7.35 4.86 24.86
C ASP A 488 7.21 6.39 24.94
N ASN A 489 7.29 7.12 23.82
CA ASN A 489 6.97 8.54 23.80
C ASN A 489 5.50 8.77 24.17
N VAL A 490 4.57 8.07 23.52
CA VAL A 490 3.12 8.18 23.80
C VAL A 490 2.79 7.80 25.25
N ARG A 491 3.32 6.67 25.75
CA ARG A 491 3.15 6.22 27.15
C ARG A 491 3.69 7.25 28.14
N SER A 492 4.82 7.88 27.85
CA SER A 492 5.38 8.97 28.66
C SER A 492 4.48 10.21 28.65
N THR A 493 4.00 10.64 27.48
CA THR A 493 3.09 11.79 27.36
C THR A 493 1.76 11.55 28.08
N PHE A 494 1.17 10.35 27.98
CA PHE A 494 -0.05 10.01 28.74
C PHE A 494 0.20 9.98 30.26
N ALA A 495 1.36 9.50 30.72
CA ALA A 495 1.75 9.53 32.13
C ALA A 495 1.90 10.96 32.67
N ASN A 496 2.52 11.86 31.89
CA ASN A 496 2.80 13.24 32.31
C ASN A 496 1.60 14.18 32.17
N GLN A 497 0.81 14.06 31.09
CA GLN A 497 -0.23 15.03 30.71
C GLN A 497 -1.67 14.51 30.96
N ALA A 498 -1.91 13.21 30.85
CA ALA A 498 -3.24 12.59 31.03
C ALA A 498 -3.35 11.74 32.32
N GLY A 499 -2.50 12.00 33.32
CA GLY A 499 -2.53 11.33 34.63
C GLY A 499 -2.30 9.81 34.59
N GLY A 500 -1.69 9.29 33.52
CA GLY A 500 -1.50 7.85 33.31
C GLY A 500 -2.71 7.10 32.79
N ARG A 501 -3.73 7.79 32.23
CA ARG A 501 -4.84 7.13 31.53
C ARG A 501 -4.31 6.28 30.37
N ALA A 502 -4.72 5.01 30.32
CA ALA A 502 -4.51 4.15 29.16
C ALA A 502 -5.50 4.54 28.04
N ILE A 503 -5.14 5.55 27.26
CA ILE A 503 -5.90 5.98 26.07
C ILE A 503 -5.52 5.04 24.91
N PRO A 504 -6.48 4.51 24.12
CA PRO A 504 -6.19 3.81 22.88
C PRO A 504 -5.40 4.70 21.90
N VAL A 505 -4.50 4.09 21.13
CA VAL A 505 -3.79 4.75 20.03
C VAL A 505 -4.35 4.23 18.71
N GLY A 506 -4.64 5.15 17.80
CA GLY A 506 -4.92 4.87 16.40
C GLY A 506 -3.79 5.39 15.52
N VAL A 507 -3.17 4.52 14.74
CA VAL A 507 -2.18 4.91 13.71
C VAL A 507 -2.93 5.08 12.39
N THR A 508 -3.61 6.21 12.20
CA THR A 508 -4.62 6.32 11.14
C THR A 508 -4.04 6.65 9.75
N GLU A 509 -2.74 6.89 9.67
CA GLU A 509 -1.95 6.70 8.46
C GLU A 509 -0.60 6.03 8.77
N TYR A 510 -0.25 4.98 8.02
CA TYR A 510 1.11 4.45 7.95
C TYR A 510 1.45 3.84 6.59
N ASN A 511 2.66 4.09 6.10
CA ASN A 511 3.33 3.29 5.06
C ASN A 511 4.85 3.50 5.20
N LEU A 512 5.65 3.04 4.24
CA LEU A 512 7.10 3.16 4.27
C LEU A 512 7.60 4.61 4.14
N PHE A 513 7.05 5.42 3.23
CA PHE A 513 7.45 6.81 3.01
C PHE A 513 6.31 7.78 3.30
N SER A 514 6.58 8.94 3.90
CA SER A 514 5.58 10.01 4.06
C SER A 514 5.40 10.88 2.81
N VAL A 515 6.31 10.79 1.83
CA VAL A 515 6.26 11.57 0.59
C VAL A 515 6.67 10.68 -0.59
N GLN A 516 5.72 10.34 -1.46
CA GLN A 516 5.94 9.53 -2.67
C GLN A 516 7.05 10.09 -3.58
N ASP A 517 7.18 11.42 -3.69
CA ASP A 517 8.19 12.07 -4.53
C ASP A 517 9.62 11.84 -4.02
N GLN A 518 9.81 11.40 -2.76
CA GLN A 518 11.11 10.99 -2.22
C GLN A 518 11.43 9.52 -2.51
N ASP A 519 10.43 8.66 -2.67
CA ASP A 519 10.60 7.26 -3.08
C ASP A 519 10.86 7.13 -4.59
N ASN A 520 11.90 7.84 -5.05
CA ASN A 520 12.48 7.70 -6.39
C ASN A 520 13.10 6.31 -6.63
N GLY A 521 13.22 5.50 -5.59
CA GLY A 521 13.49 4.08 -5.73
C GLY A 521 12.30 3.30 -6.29
N GLN A 522 11.07 3.69 -5.97
CA GLN A 522 9.83 2.89 -6.04
C GLN A 522 9.79 1.70 -5.06
N VAL A 523 10.42 1.87 -3.89
CA VAL A 523 10.54 0.86 -2.82
C VAL A 523 9.17 0.45 -2.26
N MET A 524 8.18 1.35 -2.23
CA MET A 524 6.82 1.04 -1.76
C MET A 524 6.12 -0.05 -2.58
N THR A 525 6.40 -0.10 -3.89
CA THR A 525 5.78 -1.02 -4.86
C THR A 525 6.32 -2.46 -4.81
N ARG A 526 7.15 -2.82 -3.82
CA ARG A 526 8.02 -4.02 -3.87
C ARG A 526 7.92 -4.95 -2.67
N ALA A 527 8.43 -6.17 -2.85
CA ALA A 527 8.48 -7.22 -1.84
C ALA A 527 9.11 -6.75 -0.51
N ILE A 528 10.14 -5.90 -0.54
CA ILE A 528 10.73 -5.30 0.66
C ILE A 528 9.72 -4.50 1.51
N ASN A 529 8.76 -3.80 0.89
CA ASN A 529 7.70 -3.11 1.62
C ASN A 529 6.69 -4.10 2.22
N ALA A 530 6.39 -5.21 1.52
CA ALA A 530 5.57 -6.29 2.08
C ALA A 530 6.19 -6.89 3.35
N LEU A 531 7.51 -7.12 3.36
CA LEU A 531 8.23 -7.58 4.56
C LEU A 531 8.19 -6.52 5.69
N TYR A 532 8.36 -5.23 5.34
CA TYR A 532 8.32 -4.11 6.30
C TYR A 532 6.92 -3.92 6.93
N LEU A 533 5.85 -3.97 6.14
CA LEU A 533 4.48 -3.80 6.61
C LEU A 533 3.99 -5.01 7.41
N ALA A 534 4.35 -6.23 6.99
CA ALA A 534 4.06 -7.44 7.77
C ALA A 534 4.70 -7.39 9.15
N ASP A 535 5.94 -6.88 9.24
CA ASP A 535 6.66 -6.75 10.52
C ASP A 535 6.09 -5.60 11.35
N THR A 536 5.77 -4.47 10.71
CA THR A 536 5.12 -3.30 11.32
C THR A 536 3.78 -3.63 11.97
N ILE A 537 2.89 -4.38 11.31
CA ILE A 537 1.62 -4.80 11.91
C ILE A 537 1.86 -5.65 13.17
N GLY A 538 2.78 -6.61 13.13
CA GLY A 538 3.13 -7.43 14.29
C GLY A 538 3.67 -6.60 15.46
N ARG A 539 4.58 -5.66 15.17
CA ARG A 539 5.11 -4.72 16.17
C ARG A 539 4.04 -3.80 16.76
N MET A 540 3.09 -3.30 15.96
CA MET A 540 1.99 -2.48 16.48
C MET A 540 1.11 -3.26 17.48
N VAL A 541 0.80 -4.52 17.19
CA VAL A 541 0.08 -5.41 18.12
C VAL A 541 0.90 -5.70 19.40
N GLU A 542 2.22 -5.88 19.27
CA GLU A 542 3.12 -6.05 20.42
C GLU A 542 3.24 -4.80 21.31
N GLU A 543 3.08 -3.59 20.77
CA GLU A 543 3.04 -2.36 21.56
C GLU A 543 1.63 -2.02 22.10
N GLY A 544 0.59 -2.72 21.64
CA GLY A 544 -0.80 -2.54 22.09
C GLY A 544 -1.59 -1.47 21.34
N ILE A 545 -1.19 -1.13 20.11
CA ILE A 545 -1.99 -0.33 19.18
C ILE A 545 -3.21 -1.18 18.76
N VAL A 546 -4.37 -0.55 18.62
CA VAL A 546 -5.66 -1.24 18.37
C VAL A 546 -6.41 -0.75 17.13
N ILE A 547 -6.04 0.42 16.58
CA ILE A 547 -6.52 0.91 15.29
C ILE A 547 -5.27 1.22 14.47
N ALA A 548 -5.19 0.74 13.23
CA ALA A 548 -4.17 1.18 12.30
C ALA A 548 -4.73 1.17 10.88
N ASN A 549 -4.44 2.22 10.11
CA ASN A 549 -4.90 2.37 8.74
C ASN A 549 -3.70 2.63 7.83
N GLN A 550 -3.33 1.65 7.00
CA GLN A 550 -2.28 1.81 6.00
C GLN A 550 -2.69 2.89 4.98
N TRP A 551 -1.73 3.64 4.44
CA TRP A 551 -1.95 4.58 3.34
C TRP A 551 -1.41 3.99 2.02
N ASP A 552 -2.23 3.54 1.07
CA ASP A 552 -3.70 3.42 1.09
C ASP A 552 -4.18 2.22 0.21
N LEU A 553 -5.48 2.12 -0.10
CA LEU A 553 -5.99 1.12 -1.05
C LEU A 553 -5.54 1.36 -2.49
N ALA A 554 -5.69 2.60 -2.98
CA ALA A 554 -5.31 3.04 -4.32
C ALA A 554 -5.28 4.58 -4.35
N ASN A 555 -4.18 5.16 -4.83
CA ASN A 555 -3.86 6.59 -4.71
C ASN A 555 -3.75 7.32 -6.06
N GLY A 556 -3.32 6.61 -7.10
CA GLY A 556 -2.74 7.17 -8.31
C GLY A 556 -1.22 7.30 -8.23
N ARG A 557 -0.55 6.93 -9.33
CA ARG A 557 0.91 6.87 -9.46
C ARG A 557 1.59 8.24 -9.48
N ALA A 558 2.71 8.36 -8.78
CA ALA A 558 3.55 9.55 -8.73
C ALA A 558 4.37 9.75 -10.03
N GLY A 559 4.90 10.96 -10.24
CA GLY A 559 5.71 11.30 -11.42
C GLY A 559 7.03 10.55 -11.54
N ASN A 560 7.54 9.98 -10.43
CA ASN A 560 8.71 9.09 -10.40
C ASN A 560 8.34 7.60 -10.60
N GLY A 561 7.05 7.28 -10.77
CA GLY A 561 6.53 5.94 -10.96
C GLY A 561 6.29 5.11 -9.69
N THR A 562 6.51 5.66 -8.48
CA THR A 562 6.08 4.98 -7.24
C THR A 562 4.60 5.23 -6.95
N GLU A 563 4.04 4.44 -6.03
CA GLU A 563 2.63 4.49 -5.68
C GLU A 563 2.41 3.95 -4.25
N TYR A 564 1.43 4.51 -3.54
CA TYR A 564 1.08 4.12 -2.17
C TYR A 564 0.19 2.87 -2.09
N GLY A 565 -0.58 2.60 -3.13
CA GLY A 565 -1.74 1.71 -3.11
C GLY A 565 -1.42 0.23 -2.87
N LEU A 566 -2.26 -0.45 -2.10
CA LEU A 566 -2.37 -1.91 -2.15
C LEU A 566 -2.75 -2.39 -3.56
N MET A 567 -3.42 -1.54 -4.34
CA MET A 567 -3.76 -1.74 -5.74
C MET A 567 -3.45 -0.49 -6.58
N HIS A 568 -2.83 -0.66 -7.75
CA HIS A 568 -2.59 0.44 -8.71
C HIS A 568 -3.80 0.61 -9.64
N GLU A 569 -4.56 1.71 -9.54
CA GLU A 569 -5.81 1.83 -10.32
C GLU A 569 -5.60 2.14 -11.80
N ASP A 570 -4.41 2.62 -12.18
CA ASP A 570 -4.00 2.83 -13.57
C ASP A 570 -3.68 1.52 -14.32
N ASN A 571 -3.46 0.41 -13.59
CA ASN A 571 -3.06 -0.90 -14.10
C ASN A 571 -4.06 -1.99 -13.67
N ASN A 572 -5.36 -1.78 -13.97
CA ASN A 572 -6.45 -2.72 -13.65
C ASN A 572 -6.44 -3.20 -12.18
N TYR A 573 -6.17 -2.28 -11.25
CA TYR A 573 -6.08 -2.56 -9.80
C TYR A 573 -5.04 -3.64 -9.46
N TYR A 574 -3.90 -3.64 -10.17
CA TYR A 574 -2.78 -4.55 -9.94
C TYR A 574 -2.37 -4.55 -8.47
N ARG A 575 -2.39 -5.74 -7.84
CA ARG A 575 -2.11 -5.93 -6.41
C ARG A 575 -0.61 -5.85 -6.16
N THR A 576 -0.18 -4.81 -5.44
CA THR A 576 1.22 -4.67 -5.05
C THR A 576 1.62 -5.73 -4.02
N PRO A 577 2.91 -6.04 -3.84
CA PRO A 577 3.35 -7.04 -2.87
C PRO A 577 2.83 -6.83 -1.44
N GLN A 578 2.60 -5.57 -1.05
CA GLN A 578 2.02 -5.20 0.25
C GLN A 578 0.54 -5.63 0.43
N TYR A 579 -0.23 -5.82 -0.65
CA TYR A 579 -1.61 -6.33 -0.58
C TYR A 579 -1.68 -7.67 0.18
N TYR A 580 -0.80 -8.62 -0.18
CA TYR A 580 -0.83 -9.99 0.34
C TYR A 580 -0.42 -10.12 1.81
N VAL A 581 -0.01 -9.02 2.45
CA VAL A 581 0.25 -8.95 3.90
C VAL A 581 -1.06 -9.03 4.71
N PHE A 582 -2.14 -8.43 4.21
CA PHE A 582 -3.40 -8.32 4.92
C PHE A 582 -4.18 -9.64 5.07
N PRO A 583 -4.32 -10.52 4.05
CA PRO A 583 -4.97 -11.82 4.25
C PRO A 583 -4.15 -12.75 5.17
N LEU A 584 -2.82 -12.67 5.16
CA LEU A 584 -1.98 -13.41 6.11
C LEU A 584 -2.23 -12.95 7.56
N TRP A 585 -2.41 -11.64 7.81
CA TRP A 585 -2.78 -11.12 9.12
C TRP A 585 -4.26 -11.30 9.49
N GLU A 586 -5.13 -11.61 8.53
CA GLU A 586 -6.49 -12.11 8.80
C GLU A 586 -6.46 -13.56 9.28
N HIS A 587 -5.84 -14.43 8.49
CA HIS A 587 -5.76 -15.87 8.77
C HIS A 587 -4.87 -16.23 9.97
N PHE A 588 -4.03 -15.30 10.43
CA PHE A 588 -3.28 -15.41 11.69
C PHE A 588 -4.19 -15.66 12.91
N GLY A 589 -5.41 -15.13 12.93
CA GLY A 589 -6.33 -15.22 14.07
C GLY A 589 -6.34 -13.97 14.95
N ASN A 590 -7.00 -14.08 16.11
CA ASN A 590 -7.40 -12.93 16.93
C ASN A 590 -6.64 -12.79 18.25
N THR A 591 -5.59 -13.60 18.46
CA THR A 591 -4.85 -13.66 19.73
C THR A 591 -3.36 -13.78 19.44
N LEU A 592 -2.56 -12.83 19.95
CA LEU A 592 -1.10 -12.90 19.96
C LEU A 592 -0.63 -13.64 21.22
N LEU A 593 0.40 -14.47 21.09
CA LEU A 593 0.98 -15.29 22.16
C LEU A 593 2.49 -15.03 22.30
N PRO A 594 3.05 -15.11 23.52
CA PRO A 594 4.49 -14.96 23.73
C PRO A 594 5.27 -16.01 22.93
N THR A 595 6.16 -15.52 22.06
CA THR A 595 6.91 -16.32 21.09
C THR A 595 8.39 -16.00 21.22
N ILE A 596 9.24 -17.01 21.14
CA ILE A 596 10.71 -16.88 21.22
C ILE A 596 11.32 -17.45 19.94
N SER A 597 12.18 -16.66 19.30
CA SER A 597 13.00 -17.05 18.14
C SER A 597 14.48 -17.03 18.55
N THR A 598 15.31 -17.87 17.91
CA THR A 598 16.78 -17.79 18.03
C THR A 598 17.45 -16.96 16.93
N PHE A 599 16.68 -16.53 15.93
CA PHE A 599 17.16 -15.66 14.85
C PHE A 599 17.14 -14.19 15.26
N ASP A 600 17.98 -13.37 14.62
CA ASP A 600 17.89 -11.93 14.75
C ASP A 600 16.63 -11.39 14.03
N ALA A 601 15.71 -10.76 14.77
CA ALA A 601 14.45 -10.28 14.20
C ALA A 601 14.61 -9.03 13.31
N GLY A 602 15.75 -8.32 13.39
CA GLY A 602 16.04 -7.17 12.54
C GLY A 602 16.58 -7.57 11.17
N THR A 603 17.39 -8.64 11.12
CA THR A 603 18.25 -8.98 9.97
C THR A 603 18.06 -10.39 9.41
N GLU A 604 17.41 -11.31 10.14
CA GLU A 604 17.22 -12.70 9.72
C GLU A 604 15.73 -13.10 9.61
N LEU A 605 15.04 -13.27 10.74
CA LEU A 605 13.67 -13.78 10.80
C LEU A 605 12.86 -13.13 11.93
N SER A 606 11.96 -12.21 11.60
CA SER A 606 10.91 -11.77 12.54
C SER A 606 9.87 -12.88 12.68
N VAL A 607 9.35 -13.09 13.89
CA VAL A 607 8.39 -14.17 14.17
C VAL A 607 7.32 -13.71 15.15
N TYR A 608 6.07 -13.74 14.71
CA TYR A 608 4.89 -13.55 15.55
C TYR A 608 4.15 -14.88 15.68
N GLY A 609 3.71 -15.20 16.89
CA GLY A 609 2.97 -16.42 17.16
C GLY A 609 1.64 -16.11 17.83
N GLY A 610 0.62 -16.92 17.53
CA GLY A 610 -0.76 -16.60 17.89
C GLY A 610 -1.68 -17.80 17.90
N GLN A 611 -2.98 -17.52 18.05
CA GLN A 611 -4.03 -18.53 18.16
C GLN A 611 -5.25 -18.09 17.35
N SER A 612 -5.79 -19.00 16.55
CA SER A 612 -7.02 -18.81 15.76
C SER A 612 -8.21 -19.61 16.31
N SER A 613 -7.96 -20.68 17.05
CA SER A 613 -8.96 -21.38 17.89
C SER A 613 -8.27 -22.20 18.99
N ALA A 614 -9.03 -22.82 19.90
CA ALA A 614 -8.49 -23.54 21.06
C ALA A 614 -7.37 -24.55 20.70
N ASP A 615 -7.52 -25.28 19.60
CA ASP A 615 -6.56 -26.29 19.11
C ASP A 615 -5.71 -25.84 17.92
N SER A 616 -5.89 -24.61 17.44
CA SER A 616 -5.27 -24.08 16.21
C SER A 616 -4.42 -22.84 16.47
N TYR A 617 -3.12 -23.01 16.27
CA TYR A 617 -2.07 -22.01 16.53
C TYR A 617 -1.46 -21.50 15.24
N SER A 618 -0.96 -20.27 15.28
CA SER A 618 -0.40 -19.57 14.12
C SER A 618 1.05 -19.17 14.37
N ILE A 619 1.90 -19.27 13.35
CA ILE A 619 3.25 -18.71 13.31
C ILE A 619 3.37 -17.91 12.02
N LEU A 620 3.45 -16.58 12.11
CA LEU A 620 3.77 -15.70 10.99
C LEU A 620 5.25 -15.32 11.09
N ALA A 621 6.04 -15.72 10.10
CA ALA A 621 7.48 -15.52 10.06
C ALA A 621 7.91 -14.80 8.78
N ILE A 622 8.84 -13.84 8.93
CA ILE A 622 9.24 -12.89 7.88
C ILE A 622 10.73 -13.08 7.61
N ASN A 623 11.08 -13.82 6.55
CA ASN A 623 12.47 -14.08 6.21
C ASN A 623 13.04 -12.91 5.41
N LYS A 624 13.98 -12.20 6.02
CA LYS A 624 14.61 -10.98 5.48
C LYS A 624 15.85 -11.27 4.64
N THR A 625 16.19 -12.56 4.44
CA THR A 625 17.46 -13.01 3.84
C THR A 625 17.29 -13.67 2.48
N ALA A 626 18.39 -13.74 1.73
CA ALA A 626 18.51 -14.46 0.45
C ALA A 626 18.57 -15.99 0.57
N ALA A 627 18.44 -16.56 1.77
CA ALA A 627 18.56 -17.99 2.02
C ALA A 627 17.35 -18.54 2.79
N PRO A 628 16.99 -19.83 2.60
CA PRO A 628 16.01 -20.47 3.45
C PRO A 628 16.56 -20.63 4.89
N LEU A 629 15.69 -20.42 5.87
CA LEU A 629 16.04 -20.54 7.29
C LEU A 629 15.39 -21.78 7.90
N ARG A 630 16.20 -22.83 8.10
CA ARG A 630 15.75 -24.11 8.68
C ARG A 630 15.45 -23.93 10.15
N THR A 631 14.22 -24.23 10.52
CA THR A 631 13.68 -23.85 11.81
C THR A 631 12.91 -24.99 12.45
N THR A 632 13.19 -25.26 13.71
CA THR A 632 12.42 -26.19 14.55
C THR A 632 11.36 -25.41 15.31
N VAL A 633 10.10 -25.54 14.89
CA VAL A 633 8.92 -24.92 15.51
C VAL A 633 8.35 -25.83 16.59
N THR A 634 8.10 -25.28 17.77
CA THR A 634 7.50 -25.98 18.92
C THR A 634 6.38 -25.14 19.55
N ILE A 635 5.37 -25.82 20.11
CA ILE A 635 4.24 -25.18 20.81
C ILE A 635 4.19 -25.76 22.23
N ASN A 636 4.40 -24.93 23.25
CA ASN A 636 4.37 -25.35 24.66
C ASN A 636 2.97 -25.19 25.25
N GLY A 637 2.30 -26.32 25.51
CA GLY A 637 0.94 -26.40 26.04
C GLY A 637 0.86 -26.59 27.56
N GLY A 638 1.72 -25.92 28.33
CA GLY A 638 1.76 -25.97 29.80
C GLY A 638 2.34 -27.26 30.42
N THR A 639 1.97 -28.43 29.91
CA THR A 639 2.51 -29.74 30.36
C THR A 639 3.74 -30.21 29.57
N GLY A 640 4.28 -29.34 28.72
CA GLY A 640 5.37 -29.62 27.77
C GLY A 640 4.97 -29.28 26.32
N PRO A 641 5.78 -29.68 25.33
CA PRO A 641 5.44 -29.48 23.92
C PRO A 641 4.18 -30.27 23.51
N ALA A 642 3.25 -29.60 22.86
CA ALA A 642 2.05 -30.18 22.27
C ALA A 642 2.38 -30.95 20.98
N GLN A 643 1.57 -31.96 20.66
CA GLN A 643 1.70 -32.70 19.41
C GLN A 643 1.04 -31.95 18.25
N ILE A 644 1.84 -31.39 17.35
CA ILE A 644 1.39 -30.87 16.05
C ILE A 644 0.99 -32.07 15.18
N ARG A 645 -0.26 -32.10 14.70
CA ARG A 645 -0.86 -33.24 13.95
C ARG A 645 -1.07 -32.96 12.48
N ALA A 646 -1.43 -31.73 12.14
CA ALA A 646 -1.72 -31.27 10.80
C ALA A 646 -1.49 -29.76 10.73
N GLY A 647 -1.49 -29.21 9.51
CA GLY A 647 -1.48 -27.76 9.32
C GLY A 647 -1.58 -27.36 7.86
N THR A 648 -1.63 -26.06 7.65
CA THR A 648 -1.45 -25.42 6.34
C THR A 648 -0.29 -24.42 6.40
N VAL A 649 0.22 -24.08 5.22
CA VAL A 649 1.10 -22.92 5.02
C VAL A 649 0.47 -21.98 4.01
N GLU A 650 0.49 -20.70 4.35
CA GLU A 650 0.14 -19.59 3.48
C GLU A 650 1.36 -18.68 3.36
N GLN A 651 1.61 -18.10 2.18
CA GLN A 651 2.87 -17.42 1.90
C GLN A 651 2.73 -16.37 0.81
N LEU A 652 3.32 -15.19 1.04
CA LEU A 652 3.78 -14.32 -0.05
C LEU A 652 5.29 -14.46 -0.19
N GLN A 653 5.81 -14.57 -1.41
CA GLN A 653 7.25 -14.66 -1.68
C GLN A 653 7.68 -13.84 -2.90
N GLY A 654 8.72 -13.01 -2.71
CA GLY A 654 9.44 -12.33 -3.79
C GLY A 654 10.70 -13.08 -4.22
N VAL A 655 11.11 -12.90 -5.48
CA VAL A 655 12.39 -13.44 -6.01
C VAL A 655 13.61 -12.65 -5.53
N SER A 656 13.39 -11.41 -5.12
CA SER A 656 14.36 -10.49 -4.49
C SER A 656 13.60 -9.53 -3.56
N LEU A 657 14.33 -8.67 -2.84
CA LEU A 657 13.73 -7.55 -2.11
C LEU A 657 13.14 -6.50 -3.07
N GLU A 658 13.77 -6.39 -4.24
CA GLU A 658 13.49 -5.42 -5.30
C GLU A 658 12.32 -5.84 -6.22
N ALA A 659 11.76 -7.05 -6.04
CA ALA A 659 10.71 -7.59 -6.89
C ALA A 659 9.38 -6.82 -6.74
N GLN A 660 8.84 -6.30 -7.85
CA GLN A 660 7.51 -5.67 -7.90
C GLN A 660 6.37 -6.69 -8.02
N ALA A 661 6.66 -7.90 -8.48
CA ALA A 661 5.76 -9.06 -8.43
C ALA A 661 6.19 -10.04 -7.34
N VAL A 662 5.21 -10.70 -6.73
CA VAL A 662 5.39 -11.79 -5.76
C VAL A 662 4.46 -12.94 -6.13
N THR A 663 4.74 -14.14 -5.64
CA THR A 663 3.72 -15.21 -5.63
C THR A 663 2.95 -15.17 -4.31
N TYR A 664 1.65 -15.45 -4.36
CA TYR A 664 0.83 -15.76 -3.19
C TYR A 664 0.40 -17.24 -3.29
N ASN A 665 0.76 -18.03 -2.28
CA ASN A 665 0.57 -19.49 -2.24
C ASN A 665 1.10 -20.23 -3.50
N GLY A 666 2.11 -19.66 -4.17
CA GLY A 666 2.72 -20.17 -5.39
C GLY A 666 2.12 -19.65 -6.70
N VAL A 667 1.10 -18.78 -6.66
CA VAL A 667 0.43 -18.18 -7.83
C VAL A 667 0.87 -16.72 -8.01
N THR A 668 1.28 -16.33 -9.21
CA THR A 668 1.87 -14.99 -9.48
C THR A 668 0.84 -13.87 -9.61
N ASP A 669 -0.36 -14.15 -10.11
CA ASP A 669 -1.53 -13.28 -10.01
C ASP A 669 -2.77 -14.18 -9.80
N PRO A 670 -3.26 -14.33 -8.55
CA PRO A 670 -4.44 -15.15 -8.25
C PRO A 670 -5.73 -14.62 -8.89
N ALA A 671 -6.83 -15.35 -8.75
CA ALA A 671 -8.17 -14.81 -8.91
C ALA A 671 -8.41 -13.59 -8.00
N ASP A 672 -9.37 -12.72 -8.35
CA ASP A 672 -9.69 -11.52 -7.55
C ASP A 672 -10.14 -11.86 -6.12
N ASP A 673 -10.75 -13.05 -5.94
CA ASP A 673 -11.19 -13.62 -4.66
C ASP A 673 -10.16 -14.55 -4.00
N LEU A 674 -8.95 -14.65 -4.55
CA LEU A 674 -7.84 -15.53 -4.15
C LEU A 674 -8.19 -17.05 -4.17
N SER A 675 -9.29 -17.47 -4.81
CA SER A 675 -9.81 -18.84 -4.71
C SER A 675 -8.96 -19.93 -5.35
N ASP A 676 -8.10 -19.58 -6.31
CA ASP A 676 -7.13 -20.45 -6.98
C ASP A 676 -5.76 -20.51 -6.27
N ALA A 677 -5.54 -19.65 -5.28
CA ALA A 677 -4.36 -19.60 -4.42
C ALA A 677 -4.68 -19.99 -2.96
N PRO A 678 -5.26 -21.18 -2.68
CA PRO A 678 -5.65 -21.59 -1.34
C PRO A 678 -4.45 -21.94 -0.44
N PRO A 679 -4.64 -22.00 0.89
CA PRO A 679 -3.64 -22.48 1.84
C PRO A 679 -3.10 -23.88 1.48
N LEU A 680 -1.78 -24.02 1.36
CA LEU A 680 -1.13 -25.26 0.96
C LEU A 680 -1.04 -26.25 2.13
N PRO A 681 -1.19 -27.56 1.92
CA PRO A 681 -1.14 -28.55 3.00
C PRO A 681 0.29 -28.73 3.54
N LEU A 682 0.45 -28.73 4.86
CA LEU A 682 1.73 -28.97 5.53
C LEU A 682 1.95 -30.48 5.74
N THR A 683 3.01 -31.03 5.15
CA THR A 683 3.33 -32.47 5.19
C THR A 683 3.77 -32.94 6.58
N ILE A 684 2.81 -33.38 7.40
CA ILE A 684 3.05 -34.01 8.70
C ILE A 684 2.62 -35.49 8.61
N THR A 685 3.59 -36.40 8.61
CA THR A 685 3.34 -37.85 8.42
C THR A 685 3.01 -38.60 9.71
N ALA A 686 3.33 -38.02 10.87
CA ALA A 686 2.95 -38.50 12.19
C ALA A 686 2.93 -37.31 13.18
N PRO A 687 2.11 -37.35 14.25
CA PRO A 687 2.09 -36.29 15.26
C PRO A 687 3.47 -36.03 15.86
N THR A 688 3.93 -34.78 15.82
CA THR A 688 5.27 -34.38 16.28
C THR A 688 5.24 -33.30 17.34
N ASN A 689 6.14 -33.38 18.31
CA ASN A 689 6.37 -32.34 19.32
C ASN A 689 7.25 -31.18 18.79
N ALA A 690 7.84 -31.36 17.60
CA ALA A 690 8.74 -30.41 16.95
C ALA A 690 8.60 -30.53 15.42
N LEU A 691 8.16 -29.44 14.78
CA LEU A 691 8.03 -29.35 13.33
C LEU A 691 9.31 -28.71 12.75
N THR A 692 10.02 -29.41 11.87
CA THR A 692 11.06 -28.76 11.05
C THR A 692 10.42 -28.14 9.83
N TYR A 693 10.63 -26.85 9.61
CA TYR A 693 10.19 -26.12 8.42
C TYR A 693 11.32 -25.21 7.92
N ASP A 694 11.45 -25.08 6.59
CA ASP A 694 12.45 -24.23 5.95
C ASP A 694 11.75 -22.98 5.43
N PHE A 695 11.86 -21.85 6.16
CA PHE A 695 11.23 -20.60 5.74
C PHE A 695 11.93 -20.05 4.49
N PRO A 696 11.27 -19.95 3.31
CA PRO A 696 11.90 -19.52 2.07
C PRO A 696 12.43 -18.08 2.13
N PRO A 697 13.40 -17.70 1.28
CA PRO A 697 13.93 -16.33 1.25
C PRO A 697 12.88 -15.31 0.83
N TYR A 698 13.03 -14.08 1.33
CA TYR A 698 12.20 -12.92 0.97
C TYR A 698 10.68 -13.19 0.98
N ALA A 699 10.22 -13.81 2.06
CA ALA A 699 8.85 -14.30 2.19
C ALA A 699 8.23 -13.94 3.55
N VAL A 700 6.93 -13.64 3.56
CA VAL A 700 6.07 -13.71 4.76
C VAL A 700 5.35 -15.05 4.70
N THR A 701 5.54 -15.89 5.72
CA THR A 701 4.98 -17.24 5.79
C THR A 701 4.14 -17.40 7.04
N LEU A 702 2.86 -17.73 6.87
CA LEU A 702 1.94 -18.11 7.93
C LEU A 702 1.82 -19.64 7.97
N LEU A 703 2.31 -20.27 9.03
CA LEU A 703 1.99 -21.66 9.37
C LEU A 703 0.78 -21.68 10.29
N ARG A 704 -0.25 -22.47 9.95
CA ARG A 704 -1.44 -22.70 10.81
C ARG A 704 -1.43 -24.16 11.25
N LEU A 705 -1.25 -24.39 12.54
CA LEU A 705 -0.85 -25.67 13.14
C LEU A 705 -1.95 -26.19 14.08
N GLN A 706 -2.40 -27.43 13.85
CA GLN A 706 -3.43 -28.11 14.65
C GLN A 706 -2.78 -29.07 15.66
N VAL A 707 -3.21 -29.01 16.93
CA VAL A 707 -2.71 -29.91 18.00
C VAL A 707 -3.76 -30.85 18.60
N GLY A 708 -5.03 -30.43 18.57
CA GLY A 708 -6.18 -31.23 19.03
C GLY A 708 -6.48 -32.41 18.10
N ASP A 709 -7.27 -33.37 18.59
CA ASP A 709 -7.63 -34.61 17.85
C ASP A 709 -8.76 -34.44 16.82
N GLY A 710 -9.23 -33.22 16.61
CA GLY A 710 -10.31 -32.89 15.66
C GLY A 710 -11.73 -33.17 16.19
N THR A 711 -11.90 -33.44 17.48
CA THR A 711 -13.24 -33.60 18.09
C THR A 711 -13.94 -32.27 18.37
N GLY A 712 -13.21 -31.14 18.35
CA GLY A 712 -13.79 -29.79 18.28
C GLY A 712 -14.44 -29.54 16.91
N ALA A 713 -15.72 -29.12 16.90
CA ALA A 713 -16.52 -29.04 15.69
C ALA A 713 -15.94 -28.11 14.61
N THR A 714 -16.04 -28.54 13.35
CA THR A 714 -15.67 -27.75 12.17
C THR A 714 -16.38 -26.40 12.16
N PRO A 715 -15.66 -25.26 12.18
CA PRO A 715 -16.27 -23.96 11.95
C PRO A 715 -16.73 -23.89 10.49
N THR A 716 -18.03 -23.95 10.25
CA THR A 716 -18.57 -23.69 8.91
C THR A 716 -18.36 -22.21 8.60
N ALA A 717 -17.60 -21.91 7.55
CA ALA A 717 -17.43 -20.54 7.07
C ALA A 717 -18.79 -20.02 6.56
N THR A 718 -19.43 -19.14 7.34
CA THR A 718 -20.66 -18.46 6.96
C THR A 718 -20.74 -17.12 7.71
N PRO A 719 -20.50 -15.97 7.03
CA PRO A 719 -20.58 -14.67 7.68
C PRO A 719 -22.03 -14.39 8.07
N THR A 720 -22.32 -14.46 9.37
CA THR A 720 -23.69 -14.22 9.90
C THR A 720 -23.87 -12.73 10.15
N ALA A 721 -24.35 -12.01 9.12
CA ALA A 721 -24.75 -10.62 9.25
C ALA A 721 -25.81 -10.47 10.36
N THR A 722 -25.46 -9.74 11.43
CA THR A 722 -26.33 -9.57 12.59
C THR A 722 -27.23 -8.36 12.36
N THR A 723 -28.45 -8.59 11.90
CA THR A 723 -29.48 -7.55 11.76
C THR A 723 -30.07 -7.16 13.12
N VAL A 724 -30.22 -5.86 13.37
CA VAL A 724 -30.83 -5.31 14.59
C VAL A 724 -32.04 -4.48 14.17
N SER A 725 -33.22 -4.84 14.67
CA SER A 725 -34.50 -4.20 14.29
C SER A 725 -34.84 -3.02 15.20
N GLY A 726 -35.22 -1.89 14.59
CA GLY A 726 -35.39 -0.60 15.28
C GLY A 726 -36.76 -0.35 15.93
N ALA A 727 -37.00 0.92 16.25
CA ALA A 727 -38.26 1.45 16.80
C ALA A 727 -38.59 2.82 16.17
N ASP A 728 -39.88 3.21 16.21
CA ASP A 728 -40.48 4.32 15.44
C ASP A 728 -40.81 5.55 16.34
N PRO A 729 -40.93 6.79 15.82
CA PRO A 729 -40.88 8.02 16.61
C PRO A 729 -42.26 8.71 16.71
N THR A 730 -42.30 9.99 17.12
CA THR A 730 -43.19 11.02 16.52
C THR A 730 -42.91 12.44 17.06
N ALA A 731 -42.78 13.45 16.16
CA ALA A 731 -43.31 14.84 16.25
C ALA A 731 -42.40 15.93 15.60
N THR A 732 -42.80 16.41 14.42
CA THR A 732 -42.39 17.67 13.73
C THR A 732 -43.52 18.73 13.83
N PRO A 733 -43.47 19.96 13.23
CA PRO A 733 -42.43 20.72 12.49
C PRO A 733 -42.10 22.08 13.22
N THR A 734 -41.77 23.29 12.69
CA THR A 734 -41.82 23.94 11.34
C THR A 734 -40.97 25.25 11.26
N LEU A 735 -40.11 25.38 10.22
CA LEU A 735 -40.11 26.34 9.06
C LEU A 735 -40.83 27.74 9.23
N VAL A 736 -40.52 28.90 8.59
CA VAL A 736 -39.77 29.36 7.36
C VAL A 736 -39.96 30.93 7.17
N PRO A 737 -39.39 31.75 6.23
CA PRO A 737 -38.14 31.75 5.41
C PRO A 737 -37.46 33.16 5.12
N THR A 738 -36.59 33.22 4.07
CA THR A 738 -36.20 34.36 3.15
C THR A 738 -35.25 35.48 3.63
N ALA A 739 -34.38 36.14 2.82
CA ALA A 739 -33.77 35.98 1.46
C ALA A 739 -32.86 37.22 1.17
N ALA A 740 -31.95 37.35 0.18
CA ALA A 740 -31.10 36.46 -0.66
C ALA A 740 -30.13 37.35 -1.54
N ALA A 741 -29.17 36.74 -2.28
CA ALA A 741 -28.35 37.30 -3.40
C ALA A 741 -27.27 38.39 -3.09
N ASP A 742 -26.14 38.56 -3.82
CA ASP A 742 -25.40 37.74 -4.83
C ASP A 742 -23.99 38.38 -5.13
N ALA A 743 -22.93 37.59 -5.45
CA ALA A 743 -21.75 37.93 -6.31
C ALA A 743 -20.67 36.80 -6.34
N GLN A 744 -19.75 36.79 -7.33
CA GLN A 744 -18.81 35.67 -7.64
C GLN A 744 -17.34 36.10 -7.92
N ALA A 745 -16.44 35.10 -8.10
CA ALA A 745 -15.28 35.01 -9.04
C ALA A 745 -13.81 35.16 -8.49
N ILE A 746 -12.72 34.50 -8.97
CA ILE A 746 -12.50 33.32 -9.88
C ILE A 746 -11.02 32.78 -9.84
N TYR A 747 -10.81 31.44 -9.86
CA TYR A 747 -9.74 30.58 -10.47
C TYR A 747 -8.23 30.52 -10.06
N LEU A 748 -7.76 29.28 -9.83
CA LEU A 748 -6.60 28.49 -10.37
C LEU A 748 -5.19 29.09 -10.65
N PRO A 749 -4.13 28.27 -10.37
CA PRO A 749 -2.91 28.15 -11.18
C PRO A 749 -2.84 26.83 -12.02
N VAL A 750 -1.80 26.67 -12.86
CA VAL A 750 -1.74 25.68 -13.97
C VAL A 750 -0.37 24.98 -14.06
N VAL A 751 -0.36 23.72 -14.54
CA VAL A 751 0.83 22.89 -14.84
C VAL A 751 1.76 23.53 -15.88
N THR A 752 3.07 23.48 -15.66
CA THR A 752 4.10 23.71 -16.69
C THR A 752 5.14 22.59 -16.71
N ARG A 753 5.73 22.40 -17.89
CA ARG A 753 6.69 21.33 -18.27
C ARG A 753 8.04 21.42 -17.55
#